data_AF-M5DQ82-F1
#
_entry.id   AF-M5DQ82-F1
#
_cell.length_a   1.000
_cell.length_b   1.000
_cell.length_c   1.000
_cell.angle_alpha   90.00
_cell.angle_beta   90.00
_cell.angle_gamma   90.00
#
_symmetry.space_group_name_H-M   'P 1'
#
loop_
_entity.id
_entity.type
_entity.pdbx_description
1 polymer ?
#
loop_
_entity_poly.entity_id
_entity_poly.type
_entity_poly.pdbx_seq_one_letter_code
_entity_poly.pdbx_strand_id
1 'polypeptide(L)'
;MALFKKFFKPKSQHENPEVRRKALDTLQSAEQLITFIRKEPEASVRDAALARIQSEDDLESLLRDSNNDLREATRQHWLNRLLNNGGLPSNADSKVYVRIAALTDNQELRVEAIGRISDEQQRLQLASEHSVARVRMAAAEGIHNPKLLQALLDVAQGKDKAVYRLCKERLAAVKEQQEREAAEREKLAHLTSQAEQLVRLGYGPDFFGRLQVLHQRLNELRAKGEEASLTSFATALEQADEILRAHEAEEQRRAEQAENARQAEADRAGIIARMTSQLEVAAEQLSGTWNAACQGELQAWEHSEKQSPANAEQRKAYQALAQQSAAVADCLNFYSEQQDAITAWFAKATSKELSETLDAARIGKQWLQRCQWPSNLVAPEWLTQLQAQCAQLGDKKDDLLDQQKQVADQVRKQMDQLEAVLDEGQANDAGRLMKSIQKSLNALDHKQQQPHQNRLRLLTARLNELRDWQGFAINPKKEQLCASMESIADGDMEPQARADAIQLLQQEWKSLGNSGNDRELWARFQAAADRAFEPCKAYFSELAEQRGRNVAARNDLTQQLLAYEQAMNWETADWKAVQQTLNAARDAFRQYSPVDRASHKDTQTAFQSACDAIYAHIKEEYGRNLALKEAIVSKAESMVSHEDLDEAIEQVKQLQQDWKAIGMTPKGADQKLWQQLRQHADAVFARLNEQRDARKAALNTVVSEAEAMVAEAQAIVADESIEAQSLANSLRDINARFRSLELPRSAHQRLSKALDEMQSAVQSRQQQASNEQILAAWNGVIQRLEALQAEQDWDASLPLANGFDEANFRAAQARTEFTEDAGALCVAMEILANIDSPEQDRSLRMNMQVQRLAEGLGKGLSAEQERAQLIERWLNSKATAEQLNRFITALNKAATL
;
A
#
# COMPACT_ATOMS: atom_id res chain seq x y z
N MET A 1 80.39 99.87 -17.27
CA MET A 1 79.88 98.54 -17.66
C MET A 1 78.39 98.70 -17.94
N ALA A 2 77.87 98.71 -19.17
CA ALA A 2 77.73 97.54 -20.05
C ALA A 2 77.51 97.97 -21.52
N LEU A 3 78.57 98.41 -22.21
CA LEU A 3 78.57 98.81 -23.63
C LEU A 3 78.80 97.63 -24.60
N PHE A 4 78.77 96.38 -24.13
CA PHE A 4 79.06 95.17 -24.93
C PHE A 4 77.90 94.16 -25.05
N LYS A 5 76.64 94.56 -24.79
CA LYS A 5 75.48 93.65 -24.90
C LYS A 5 74.83 93.55 -26.30
N LYS A 6 75.33 94.27 -27.32
CA LYS A 6 74.70 94.34 -28.66
C LYS A 6 75.45 93.63 -29.81
N PHE A 7 76.60 92.99 -29.55
CA PHE A 7 77.38 92.30 -30.61
C PHE A 7 77.42 90.77 -30.53
N PHE A 8 76.81 90.16 -29.51
CA PHE A 8 76.63 88.70 -29.46
C PHE A 8 75.15 88.39 -29.39
N LYS A 9 74.55 88.04 -30.54
CA LYS A 9 73.27 87.33 -30.52
C LYS A 9 73.48 86.06 -29.69
N PRO A 10 72.54 85.67 -28.81
CA PRO A 10 72.66 84.44 -28.06
C PRO A 10 72.92 83.28 -29.03
N LYS A 11 73.72 82.27 -28.65
CA LYS A 11 74.09 81.15 -29.55
C LYS A 11 72.86 80.48 -30.18
N SER A 12 71.70 80.56 -29.53
CA SER A 12 70.40 80.10 -29.99
C SER A 12 69.75 80.91 -31.13
N GLN A 13 70.33 82.04 -31.54
CA GLN A 13 69.85 82.89 -32.65
C GLN A 13 70.94 83.16 -33.71
N HIS A 14 71.97 82.30 -33.74
CA HIS A 14 73.08 82.38 -34.70
C HIS A 14 72.66 81.93 -36.10
N GLU A 15 73.25 82.43 -37.19
CA GLU A 15 72.84 82.06 -38.56
C GLU A 15 73.21 80.63 -38.95
N ASN A 16 74.35 80.12 -38.48
CA ASN A 16 74.78 78.72 -38.69
C ASN A 16 73.96 77.72 -37.83
N PRO A 17 73.26 76.75 -38.45
CA PRO A 17 72.48 75.71 -37.76
C PRO A 17 73.27 74.86 -36.76
N GLU A 18 74.54 74.52 -37.05
CA GLU A 18 75.40 73.74 -36.15
C GLU A 18 75.70 74.48 -34.84
N VAL A 19 75.77 75.82 -34.90
CA VAL A 19 75.97 76.66 -33.72
C VAL A 19 74.67 76.75 -32.89
N ARG A 20 73.51 76.81 -33.55
CA ARG A 20 72.20 76.76 -32.86
C ARG A 20 71.94 75.40 -32.23
N ARG A 21 72.35 74.30 -32.89
CA ARG A 21 72.29 72.94 -32.35
C ARG A 21 73.14 72.80 -31.08
N LYS A 22 74.38 73.30 -31.10
CA LYS A 22 75.23 73.35 -29.89
C LYS A 22 74.67 74.28 -28.80
N ALA A 23 73.84 75.27 -29.14
CA ALA A 23 73.21 76.14 -28.16
C ALA A 23 72.14 75.42 -27.33
N LEU A 24 71.60 74.29 -27.80
CA LEU A 24 70.66 73.47 -27.04
C LEU A 24 71.25 73.03 -25.71
N ASP A 25 72.56 72.77 -25.63
CA ASP A 25 73.27 72.37 -24.41
C ASP A 25 73.17 73.41 -23.29
N THR A 26 72.90 74.66 -23.66
CA THR A 26 72.73 75.78 -22.71
C THR A 26 71.29 76.03 -22.29
N LEU A 27 70.31 75.37 -22.93
CA LEU A 27 68.89 75.48 -22.58
C LEU A 27 68.52 74.42 -21.54
N GLN A 28 68.14 74.87 -20.34
CA GLN A 28 67.87 73.97 -19.20
C GLN A 28 66.39 73.89 -18.80
N SER A 29 65.56 74.85 -19.19
CA SER A 29 64.11 74.82 -18.90
C SER A 29 63.29 74.40 -20.11
N ALA A 30 62.18 73.70 -19.86
CA ALA A 30 61.22 73.31 -20.88
C ALA A 30 60.65 74.53 -21.65
N GLU A 31 60.36 75.62 -20.94
CA GLU A 31 59.85 76.86 -21.54
C GLU A 31 60.85 77.49 -22.53
N GLN A 32 62.15 77.44 -22.22
CA GLN A 32 63.20 77.89 -23.12
C GLN A 32 63.33 77.00 -24.35
N LEU A 33 63.22 75.67 -24.18
CA LEU A 33 63.25 74.71 -25.29
C LEU A 33 62.03 74.87 -26.21
N ILE A 34 60.82 75.01 -25.67
CA ILE A 34 59.59 75.25 -26.44
C ILE A 34 59.69 76.57 -27.22
N THR A 35 60.16 77.64 -26.57
CA THR A 35 60.35 78.94 -27.23
C THR A 35 61.39 78.86 -28.34
N PHE A 36 62.44 78.05 -28.16
CA PHE A 36 63.46 77.79 -29.18
C PHE A 36 62.86 77.00 -30.36
N ILE A 37 62.18 75.88 -30.08
CA ILE A 37 61.53 75.01 -31.07
C ILE A 37 60.57 75.80 -31.96
N ARG A 38 59.73 76.66 -31.38
CA ARG A 38 58.77 77.51 -32.11
C ARG A 38 59.42 78.51 -33.06
N LYS A 39 60.65 78.92 -32.77
CA LYS A 39 61.38 79.95 -33.53
C LYS A 39 62.47 79.38 -34.43
N GLU A 40 62.78 78.09 -34.35
CA GLU A 40 63.86 77.46 -35.09
C GLU A 40 63.41 77.14 -36.53
N PRO A 41 63.99 77.78 -37.57
CA PRO A 41 63.59 77.54 -38.96
C PRO A 41 64.12 76.22 -39.52
N GLU A 42 65.24 75.70 -39.02
CA GLU A 42 65.89 74.49 -39.56
C GLU A 42 65.31 73.21 -38.95
N ALA A 43 64.76 72.32 -39.78
CA ALA A 43 64.11 71.08 -39.34
C ALA A 43 65.05 70.18 -38.51
N SER A 44 66.28 69.98 -38.98
CA SER A 44 67.27 69.12 -38.30
C SER A 44 67.67 69.62 -36.90
N VAL A 45 67.64 70.93 -36.67
CA VAL A 45 67.93 71.55 -35.37
C VAL A 45 66.68 71.54 -34.49
N ARG A 46 65.49 71.70 -35.08
CA ARG A 46 64.19 71.59 -34.42
C ARG A 46 63.94 70.18 -33.90
N ASP A 47 64.26 69.15 -34.68
CA ASP A 47 64.16 67.74 -34.27
C ASP A 47 65.12 67.40 -33.14
N ALA A 48 66.36 67.92 -33.20
CA ALA A 48 67.33 67.77 -32.11
C ALA A 48 66.87 68.46 -30.82
N ALA A 49 66.10 69.55 -30.93
CA ALA A 49 65.49 70.24 -29.79
C ALA A 49 64.26 69.50 -29.25
N LEU A 50 63.39 68.98 -30.14
CA LEU A 50 62.23 68.15 -29.80
C LEU A 50 62.64 66.89 -29.03
N ALA A 51 63.76 66.26 -29.41
CA ALA A 51 64.32 65.10 -28.72
C ALA A 51 64.70 65.34 -27.25
N ARG A 52 64.78 66.61 -26.81
CA ARG A 52 65.03 66.99 -25.41
C ARG A 52 63.75 67.25 -24.61
N ILE A 53 62.58 67.28 -25.25
CA ILE A 53 61.30 67.41 -24.57
C ILE A 53 60.89 66.06 -23.98
N GLN A 54 60.80 65.99 -22.66
CA GLN A 54 60.43 64.76 -21.96
C GLN A 54 58.95 64.71 -21.53
N SER A 55 58.34 65.87 -21.25
CA SER A 55 56.97 65.99 -20.76
C SER A 55 55.95 65.76 -21.87
N GLU A 56 54.90 65.00 -21.57
CA GLU A 56 53.76 64.82 -22.48
C GLU A 56 52.96 66.10 -22.67
N ASP A 57 52.78 66.90 -21.62
CA ASP A 57 52.04 68.16 -21.67
C ASP A 57 52.72 69.17 -22.62
N ASP A 58 54.05 69.16 -22.63
CA ASP A 58 54.85 70.01 -23.51
C ASP A 58 54.72 69.58 -24.97
N LEU A 59 54.78 68.26 -25.25
CA LEU A 59 54.55 67.71 -26.59
C LEU A 59 53.12 67.98 -27.07
N GLU A 60 52.13 67.87 -26.17
CA GLU A 60 50.74 68.19 -26.48
C GLU A 60 50.55 69.68 -26.78
N SER A 61 51.25 70.56 -26.08
CA SER A 61 51.26 72.00 -26.37
C SER A 61 51.82 72.33 -27.76
N LEU A 62 52.83 71.58 -28.22
CA LEU A 62 53.47 71.73 -29.52
C LEU A 62 52.62 71.16 -30.66
N LEU A 63 51.81 70.13 -30.40
CA LEU A 63 50.81 69.62 -31.35
C LEU A 63 49.66 70.60 -31.63
N ARG A 64 49.45 71.59 -30.76
CA ARG A 64 48.45 72.65 -30.94
C ARG A 64 49.01 73.92 -31.59
N ASP A 65 50.29 73.90 -31.99
CA ASP A 65 50.94 75.06 -32.59
C ASP A 65 50.37 75.38 -33.99
N SER A 66 50.42 76.66 -34.37
CA SER A 66 49.99 77.12 -35.69
C SER A 66 50.86 76.62 -36.85
N ASN A 67 52.13 76.23 -36.57
CA ASN A 67 53.05 75.76 -37.58
C ASN A 67 52.84 74.26 -37.90
N ASN A 68 52.47 73.96 -39.14
CA ASN A 68 52.16 72.60 -39.58
C ASN A 68 53.37 71.65 -39.51
N ASP A 69 54.54 72.11 -39.96
CA ASP A 69 55.76 71.30 -39.98
C ASP A 69 56.24 70.98 -38.56
N LEU A 70 56.02 71.89 -37.62
CA LEU A 70 56.30 71.67 -36.21
C LEU A 70 55.34 70.64 -35.59
N ARG A 71 54.04 70.73 -35.89
CA ARG A 71 53.07 69.72 -35.42
C ARG A 71 53.41 68.34 -35.94
N GLU A 72 53.74 68.24 -37.22
CA GLU A 72 54.08 66.98 -37.88
C GLU A 72 55.37 66.37 -37.31
N ALA A 73 56.43 67.18 -37.14
CA ALA A 73 57.67 66.74 -36.49
C ALA A 73 57.44 66.31 -35.02
N THR A 74 56.61 67.04 -34.27
CA THR A 74 56.26 66.70 -32.88
C THR A 74 55.48 65.38 -32.83
N ARG A 75 54.53 65.18 -33.74
CA ARG A 75 53.71 63.97 -33.85
C ARG A 75 54.56 62.76 -34.16
N GLN A 76 55.42 62.84 -35.19
CA GLN A 76 56.34 61.75 -35.56
C GLN A 76 57.34 61.44 -34.44
N HIS A 77 57.87 62.48 -33.78
CA HIS A 77 58.77 62.30 -32.63
C HIS A 77 58.08 61.56 -31.49
N TRP A 78 56.88 61.99 -31.10
CA TRP A 78 56.15 61.37 -30.01
C TRP A 78 55.71 59.95 -30.37
N LEU A 79 55.22 59.71 -31.59
CA LEU A 79 54.86 58.38 -32.06
C LEU A 79 56.05 57.43 -32.03
N ASN A 80 57.20 57.83 -32.56
CA ASN A 80 58.43 57.01 -32.55
C ASN A 80 58.91 56.68 -31.13
N ARG A 81 58.65 57.55 -30.14
CA ARG A 81 58.94 57.29 -28.73
C ARG A 81 58.01 56.25 -28.10
N LEU A 82 56.77 56.15 -28.59
CA LEU A 82 55.78 55.20 -28.09
C LEU A 82 55.86 53.84 -28.79
N LEU A 83 56.37 53.79 -30.02
CA LEU A 83 56.57 52.56 -30.79
C LEU A 83 57.86 51.83 -30.39
N ASN A 84 57.82 50.50 -30.48
CA ASN A 84 58.98 49.63 -30.29
C ASN A 84 59.46 49.13 -31.67
N ASN A 85 60.58 49.66 -32.16
CA ASN A 85 61.13 49.33 -33.50
C ASN A 85 60.09 49.44 -34.64
N GLY A 86 59.23 50.46 -34.60
CA GLY A 86 58.17 50.67 -35.60
C GLY A 86 56.90 49.84 -35.41
N GLY A 87 56.87 48.93 -34.43
CA GLY A 87 55.69 48.15 -34.03
C GLY A 87 55.13 48.56 -32.67
N LEU A 88 54.02 47.95 -32.26
CA LEU A 88 53.43 48.21 -30.95
C LEU A 88 54.30 47.68 -29.80
N PRO A 89 54.36 48.39 -28.66
CA PRO A 89 54.98 47.86 -27.45
C PRO A 89 54.18 46.67 -26.91
N SER A 90 54.86 45.61 -26.45
CA SER A 90 54.20 44.34 -26.09
C SER A 90 53.37 44.39 -24.80
N ASN A 91 53.71 45.28 -23.85
CA ASN A 91 53.12 45.38 -22.50
C ASN A 91 52.94 46.85 -22.06
N ALA A 92 52.33 47.69 -22.91
CA ALA A 92 52.09 49.07 -22.54
C ALA A 92 50.73 49.25 -21.85
N ASP A 93 50.57 50.33 -21.09
CA ASP A 93 49.27 50.72 -20.53
C ASP A 93 48.29 51.06 -21.66
N SER A 94 46.99 50.86 -21.42
CA SER A 94 45.91 51.19 -22.37
C SER A 94 46.01 52.65 -22.86
N LYS A 95 46.45 53.57 -21.99
CA LYS A 95 46.71 54.98 -22.34
C LYS A 95 47.77 55.14 -23.43
N VAL A 96 48.80 54.30 -23.44
CA VAL A 96 49.86 54.32 -24.46
C VAL A 96 49.29 53.88 -25.80
N TYR A 97 48.47 52.83 -25.82
CA TYR A 97 47.82 52.38 -27.05
C TYR A 97 46.80 53.40 -27.59
N VAL A 98 46.04 54.06 -26.71
CA VAL A 98 45.16 55.18 -27.08
C VAL A 98 45.98 56.31 -27.73
N ARG A 99 47.12 56.66 -27.13
CA ARG A 99 48.01 57.71 -27.65
C ARG A 99 48.64 57.32 -29.00
N ILE A 100 49.08 56.07 -29.16
CA ILE A 100 49.57 55.54 -30.45
C ILE A 100 48.47 55.61 -31.52
N ALA A 101 47.25 55.18 -31.19
CA ALA A 101 46.11 55.22 -32.10
C ALA A 101 45.72 56.65 -32.52
N ALA A 102 45.93 57.64 -31.64
CA ALA A 102 45.69 59.05 -31.93
C ALA A 102 46.80 59.70 -32.78
N LEU A 103 48.06 59.29 -32.59
CA LEU A 103 49.23 59.90 -33.25
C LEU A 103 49.59 59.26 -34.60
N THR A 104 49.26 57.99 -34.84
CA THR A 104 49.64 57.27 -36.07
C THR A 104 48.77 57.58 -37.27
N ASP A 105 49.35 57.73 -38.46
CA ASP A 105 48.59 57.74 -39.72
C ASP A 105 48.45 56.35 -40.34
N ASN A 106 49.24 55.38 -39.86
CA ASN A 106 49.14 54.01 -40.33
C ASN A 106 47.85 53.37 -39.79
N GLN A 107 46.95 53.03 -40.73
CA GLN A 107 45.63 52.51 -40.41
C GLN A 107 45.65 51.11 -39.78
N GLU A 108 46.62 50.26 -40.14
CA GLU A 108 46.78 48.92 -39.57
C GLU A 108 47.29 49.01 -38.13
N LEU A 109 48.33 49.82 -37.91
CA LEU A 109 48.90 50.07 -36.59
C LEU A 109 47.88 50.69 -35.63
N ARG A 110 46.98 51.53 -36.16
CA ARG A 110 45.89 52.14 -35.39
C ARG A 110 44.90 51.08 -34.89
N VAL A 111 44.43 50.20 -35.76
CA VAL A 111 43.47 49.13 -35.41
C VAL A 111 44.12 48.14 -34.44
N GLU A 112 45.39 47.77 -34.67
CA GLU A 112 46.13 46.90 -33.77
C GLU A 112 46.30 47.53 -32.38
N ALA A 113 46.61 48.83 -32.29
CA ALA A 113 46.71 49.55 -31.03
C ALA A 113 45.37 49.53 -30.27
N ILE A 114 44.26 49.81 -30.96
CA ILE A 114 42.92 49.75 -30.36
C ILE A 114 42.61 48.33 -29.86
N GLY A 115 43.01 47.31 -30.62
CA GLY A 115 42.88 45.91 -30.25
C GLY A 115 43.65 45.52 -28.98
N ARG A 116 44.68 46.26 -28.59
CA ARG A 116 45.49 46.04 -27.38
C ARG A 116 45.00 46.79 -26.13
N ILE A 117 44.01 47.66 -26.24
CA ILE A 117 43.43 48.38 -25.09
C ILE A 117 42.70 47.38 -24.19
N SER A 118 43.13 47.15 -22.95
CA SER A 118 42.45 46.21 -22.04
C SER A 118 41.28 46.86 -21.28
N ASP A 119 41.30 48.19 -21.15
CA ASP A 119 40.26 48.95 -20.47
C ASP A 119 39.03 49.14 -21.37
N GLU A 120 37.97 48.39 -21.11
CA GLU A 120 36.71 48.48 -21.86
C GLU A 120 36.05 49.87 -21.74
N GLN A 121 36.32 50.64 -20.69
CA GLN A 121 35.79 52.00 -20.52
C GLN A 121 36.45 52.96 -21.53
N GLN A 122 37.76 52.79 -21.78
CA GLN A 122 38.48 53.55 -22.81
C GLN A 122 38.05 53.13 -24.21
N ARG A 123 37.78 51.83 -24.42
CA ARG A 123 37.19 51.33 -25.67
C ARG A 123 35.80 51.91 -25.91
N LEU A 124 34.96 52.02 -24.89
CA LEU A 124 33.63 52.64 -25.00
C LEU A 124 33.76 54.09 -25.49
N GLN A 125 34.69 54.86 -24.94
CA GLN A 125 34.91 56.24 -25.35
C GLN A 125 35.35 56.33 -26.84
N LEU A 126 36.33 55.51 -27.25
CA LEU A 126 36.77 55.43 -28.65
C LEU A 126 35.66 54.97 -29.60
N ALA A 127 34.86 53.98 -29.18
CA ALA A 127 33.73 53.47 -29.94
C ALA A 127 32.59 54.48 -30.09
N SER A 128 32.45 55.40 -29.14
CA SER A 128 31.38 56.39 -29.08
C SER A 128 31.69 57.68 -29.84
N GLU A 129 32.94 58.17 -29.74
CA GLU A 129 33.28 59.55 -30.10
C GLU A 129 34.18 59.66 -31.33
N HIS A 130 34.90 58.61 -31.72
CA HIS A 130 35.92 58.71 -32.77
C HIS A 130 35.29 58.96 -34.16
N SER A 131 35.86 59.86 -34.96
CA SER A 131 35.31 60.28 -36.25
C SER A 131 35.29 59.17 -37.32
N VAL A 132 36.29 58.28 -37.30
CA VAL A 132 36.45 57.17 -38.25
C VAL A 132 35.67 55.92 -37.83
N ALA A 133 34.78 55.41 -38.69
CA ALA A 133 33.92 54.25 -38.42
C ALA A 133 34.68 52.95 -38.11
N ARG A 134 35.78 52.67 -38.83
CA ARG A 134 36.60 51.46 -38.62
C ARG A 134 37.25 51.43 -37.24
N VAL A 135 37.61 52.60 -36.70
CA VAL A 135 38.15 52.74 -35.33
C VAL A 135 37.07 52.49 -34.29
N ARG A 136 35.87 53.03 -34.52
CA ARG A 136 34.73 52.76 -33.64
C ARG A 136 34.39 51.27 -33.57
N MET A 137 34.41 50.60 -34.72
CA MET A 137 34.20 49.14 -34.79
C MET A 137 35.28 48.36 -34.03
N ALA A 138 36.56 48.61 -34.31
CA ALA A 138 37.66 47.92 -33.64
C ALA A 138 37.65 48.12 -32.11
N ALA A 139 37.24 49.31 -31.64
CA ALA A 139 37.06 49.57 -30.22
C ALA A 139 35.87 48.78 -29.65
N ALA A 140 34.72 48.77 -30.36
CA ALA A 140 33.51 48.07 -29.97
C ALA A 140 33.69 46.54 -29.88
N GLU A 141 34.50 45.93 -30.76
CA GLU A 141 34.74 44.48 -30.80
C GLU A 141 35.31 43.88 -29.50
N GLY A 142 36.10 44.68 -28.77
CA GLY A 142 36.70 44.28 -27.49
C GLY A 142 35.92 44.72 -26.26
N ILE A 143 34.67 45.14 -26.41
CA ILE A 143 33.76 45.35 -25.28
C ILE A 143 32.93 44.07 -25.09
N HIS A 144 32.96 43.52 -23.89
CA HIS A 144 32.25 42.29 -23.54
C HIS A 144 31.29 42.50 -22.36
N ASN A 145 31.51 43.54 -21.55
CA ASN A 145 30.65 43.86 -20.43
C ASN A 145 29.24 44.28 -20.93
N PRO A 146 28.17 43.60 -20.49
CA PRO A 146 26.80 43.91 -20.93
C PRO A 146 26.36 45.34 -20.65
N LYS A 147 26.81 45.94 -19.53
CA LYS A 147 26.47 47.33 -19.19
C LYS A 147 27.13 48.31 -20.15
N LEU A 148 28.39 48.06 -20.54
CA LEU A 148 29.12 48.90 -21.48
C LEU A 148 28.60 48.73 -22.92
N LEU A 149 28.24 47.51 -23.31
CA LEU A 149 27.58 47.23 -24.60
C LEU A 149 26.22 47.93 -24.71
N GLN A 150 25.44 47.97 -23.64
CA GLN A 150 24.16 48.71 -23.62
C GLN A 150 24.39 50.22 -23.78
N ALA A 151 25.34 50.78 -23.02
CA ALA A 151 25.71 52.18 -23.16
C ALA A 151 26.18 52.53 -24.59
N LEU A 152 26.97 51.66 -25.23
CA LEU A 152 27.41 51.85 -26.61
C LEU A 152 26.28 51.70 -27.63
N LEU A 153 25.36 50.76 -27.41
CA LEU A 153 24.17 50.57 -28.26
C LEU A 153 23.34 51.85 -28.35
N ASP A 154 23.08 52.49 -27.20
CA ASP A 154 22.29 53.72 -27.09
C ASP A 154 22.98 54.89 -27.84
N VAL A 155 24.31 54.96 -27.78
CA VAL A 155 25.10 55.99 -28.48
C VAL A 155 25.17 55.74 -29.99
N ALA A 156 25.34 54.48 -30.41
CA ALA A 156 25.47 54.10 -31.82
C ALA A 156 24.12 54.18 -32.58
N GLN A 157 23.00 54.21 -31.87
CA GLN A 157 21.66 54.27 -32.45
C GLN A 157 21.49 55.50 -33.36
N GLY A 158 21.22 55.25 -34.64
CA GLY A 158 21.07 56.31 -35.65
C GLY A 158 22.38 56.97 -36.12
N LYS A 159 23.53 56.63 -35.51
CA LYS A 159 24.85 57.21 -35.86
C LYS A 159 25.81 56.21 -36.50
N ASP A 160 25.81 54.95 -36.05
CA ASP A 160 26.68 53.90 -36.57
C ASP A 160 25.96 52.55 -36.60
N LYS A 161 25.42 52.19 -37.78
CA LYS A 161 24.63 50.97 -37.97
C LYS A 161 25.44 49.67 -37.77
N ALA A 162 26.76 49.73 -37.93
CA ALA A 162 27.62 48.56 -37.81
C ALA A 162 27.91 48.27 -36.33
N VAL A 163 28.32 49.30 -35.57
CA VAL A 163 28.53 49.18 -34.11
C VAL A 163 27.22 48.85 -33.38
N TYR A 164 26.10 49.45 -33.80
CA TYR A 164 24.77 49.13 -33.25
C TYR A 164 24.41 47.64 -33.42
N ARG A 165 24.65 47.06 -34.60
CA ARG A 165 24.38 45.63 -34.86
C ARG A 165 25.23 44.73 -33.97
N LEU A 166 26.53 45.01 -33.87
CA LEU A 166 27.46 44.26 -33.01
C LEU A 166 27.00 44.25 -31.54
N CYS A 167 26.65 45.43 -31.00
CA CYS A 167 26.20 45.53 -29.61
C CYS A 167 24.89 44.77 -29.40
N LYS A 168 23.95 44.87 -30.34
CA LYS A 168 22.67 44.17 -30.28
C LYS A 168 22.85 42.65 -30.32
N GLU A 169 23.71 42.14 -31.20
CA GLU A 169 24.01 40.70 -31.32
C GLU A 169 24.69 40.16 -30.04
N ARG A 170 25.69 40.88 -29.51
CA ARG A 170 26.38 40.48 -28.26
C ARG A 170 25.44 40.49 -27.05
N LEU A 171 24.60 41.52 -26.90
CA LEU A 171 23.61 41.58 -25.82
C LEU A 171 22.54 40.49 -25.95
N ALA A 172 22.10 40.17 -27.17
CA ALA A 172 21.18 39.07 -27.42
C ALA A 172 21.81 37.73 -27.02
N ALA A 173 23.07 37.47 -27.38
CA ALA A 173 23.78 36.25 -27.01
C ALA A 173 23.95 36.09 -25.49
N VAL A 174 24.30 37.16 -24.78
CA VAL A 174 24.39 37.15 -23.31
C VAL A 174 23.03 36.85 -22.68
N LYS A 175 21.96 37.48 -23.17
CA LYS A 175 20.61 37.26 -22.65
C LYS A 175 20.15 35.83 -22.91
N GLU A 176 20.38 35.29 -24.10
CA GLU A 176 20.04 33.93 -24.46
C GLU A 176 20.79 32.91 -23.58
N GLN A 177 22.07 33.13 -23.30
CA GLN A 177 22.83 32.29 -22.37
C GLN A 177 22.26 32.33 -20.94
N GLN A 178 21.91 33.51 -20.44
CA GLN A 178 21.30 33.66 -19.11
C GLN A 178 19.92 32.98 -19.03
N GLU A 179 19.10 33.10 -20.07
CA GLU A 179 17.80 32.43 -20.14
C GLU A 179 17.96 30.90 -20.17
N ARG A 180 18.97 30.38 -20.88
CA ARG A 180 19.29 28.93 -20.89
C ARG A 180 19.71 28.43 -19.50
N GLU A 181 20.66 29.12 -18.86
CA GLU A 181 21.12 28.75 -17.51
C GLU A 181 19.99 28.84 -16.47
N ALA A 182 19.12 29.85 -16.56
CA ALA A 182 17.96 29.99 -15.69
C ALA A 182 16.94 28.86 -15.89
N ALA A 183 16.66 28.49 -17.14
CA ALA A 183 15.74 27.40 -17.46
C ALA A 183 16.25 26.03 -16.98
N GLU A 184 17.57 25.80 -17.02
CA GLU A 184 18.17 24.58 -16.47
C GLU A 184 18.07 24.52 -14.94
N ARG A 185 18.34 25.64 -14.25
CA ARG A 185 18.15 25.74 -12.80
C ARG A 185 16.70 25.50 -12.38
N GLU A 186 15.75 26.07 -13.10
CA GLU A 186 14.32 25.90 -12.81
C GLU A 186 13.87 24.43 -13.00
N LYS A 187 14.35 23.77 -14.06
CA LYS A 187 14.11 22.34 -14.29
C LYS A 187 14.66 21.48 -13.15
N LEU A 188 15.89 21.74 -12.70
CA LEU A 188 16.51 21.00 -11.60
C LEU A 188 15.78 21.22 -10.27
N ALA A 189 15.35 22.46 -10.00
CA ALA A 189 14.52 22.77 -8.83
C ALA A 189 13.17 22.03 -8.87
N HIS A 190 12.55 21.93 -10.05
CA HIS A 190 11.31 21.18 -10.22
C HIS A 190 11.50 19.68 -9.96
N LEU A 191 12.56 19.07 -10.50
CA LEU A 191 12.88 17.66 -10.25
C LEU A 191 13.18 17.38 -8.77
N THR A 192 13.92 18.28 -8.12
CA THR A 192 14.19 18.19 -6.67
C THR A 192 12.90 18.22 -5.87
N SER A 193 11.98 19.16 -6.18
CA SER A 193 10.68 19.25 -5.53
C SER A 193 9.82 17.99 -5.76
N GLN A 194 9.88 17.39 -6.95
CA GLN A 194 9.18 16.12 -7.21
C GLN A 194 9.74 14.97 -6.35
N ALA A 195 11.05 14.87 -6.18
CA ALA A 195 11.68 13.88 -5.30
C ALA A 195 11.31 14.11 -3.82
N GLU A 196 11.40 15.36 -3.34
CA GLU A 196 10.98 15.72 -1.98
C GLU A 196 9.49 15.44 -1.73
N GLN A 197 8.64 15.63 -2.74
CA GLN A 197 7.22 15.30 -2.66
C GLN A 197 7.00 13.78 -2.53
N LEU A 198 7.78 12.94 -3.22
CA LEU A 198 7.74 11.49 -3.02
C LEU A 198 8.11 11.13 -1.59
N VAL A 199 9.21 11.69 -1.08
CA VAL A 199 9.64 11.47 0.31
C VAL A 199 8.55 11.85 1.30
N ARG A 200 7.91 13.01 1.09
CA ARG A 200 6.87 13.52 1.98
C ARG A 200 5.57 12.71 1.94
N LEU A 201 5.17 12.24 0.77
CA LEU A 201 3.94 11.45 0.61
C LEU A 201 4.11 9.99 1.05
N GLY A 202 5.35 9.48 1.04
CA GLY A 202 5.65 8.09 1.38
C GLY A 202 5.19 7.11 0.29
N TYR A 203 5.31 5.81 0.59
CA TYR A 203 5.02 4.75 -0.35
C TYR A 203 3.54 4.72 -0.78
N GLY A 204 3.29 4.54 -2.08
CA GLY A 204 1.96 4.48 -2.68
C GLY A 204 2.00 3.84 -4.09
N PRO A 205 0.85 3.72 -4.78
CA PRO A 205 0.74 2.91 -6.01
C PRO A 205 1.69 3.32 -7.13
N ASP A 206 1.92 4.62 -7.31
CA ASP A 206 2.80 5.17 -8.35
C ASP A 206 4.25 5.40 -7.87
N PHE A 207 4.55 5.12 -6.59
CA PHE A 207 5.79 5.55 -5.94
C PHE A 207 7.02 5.00 -6.66
N PHE A 208 7.07 3.68 -6.87
CA PHE A 208 8.16 3.00 -7.56
C PHE A 208 8.38 3.55 -8.98
N GLY A 209 7.30 3.69 -9.76
CA GLY A 209 7.39 4.19 -11.13
C GLY A 209 7.91 5.63 -11.20
N ARG A 210 7.45 6.51 -10.30
CA ARG A 210 7.94 7.90 -10.23
C ARG A 210 9.39 7.98 -9.78
N LEU A 211 9.78 7.18 -8.78
CA LEU A 211 11.15 7.10 -8.28
C LEU A 211 12.12 6.63 -9.38
N GLN A 212 11.72 5.61 -10.17
CA GLN A 212 12.51 5.10 -11.29
C GLN A 212 12.73 6.17 -12.38
N VAL A 213 11.68 6.94 -12.72
CA VAL A 213 11.78 8.05 -13.68
C VAL A 213 12.75 9.12 -13.17
N LEU A 214 12.69 9.49 -11.89
CA LEU A 214 13.57 10.50 -11.33
C LEU A 214 15.04 10.03 -11.27
N HIS A 215 15.29 8.76 -10.98
CA HIS A 215 16.63 8.16 -11.09
C HIS A 215 17.18 8.21 -12.52
N GLN A 216 16.33 7.92 -13.51
CA GLN A 216 16.71 8.06 -14.92
C GLN A 216 17.11 9.51 -15.24
N ARG A 217 16.34 10.49 -14.76
CA ARG A 217 16.67 11.92 -14.93
C ARG A 217 17.97 12.32 -14.23
N LEU A 218 18.23 11.80 -13.03
CA LEU A 218 19.50 12.05 -12.33
C LEU A 218 20.70 11.52 -13.13
N ASN A 219 20.58 10.32 -13.71
CA ASN A 219 21.64 9.73 -14.53
C ASN A 219 21.88 10.51 -15.82
N GLU A 220 20.81 10.95 -16.50
CA GLU A 220 20.90 11.83 -17.68
C GLU A 220 21.63 13.15 -17.36
N LEU A 221 21.37 13.74 -16.19
CA LEU A 221 22.02 14.98 -15.75
C LEU A 221 23.48 14.76 -15.34
N ARG A 222 23.80 13.65 -14.66
CA ARG A 222 25.19 13.27 -14.32
C ARG A 222 26.04 13.08 -15.57
N ALA A 223 25.49 12.47 -16.62
CA ALA A 223 26.19 12.27 -17.90
C ALA A 223 26.59 13.60 -18.58
N LYS A 224 25.96 14.73 -18.22
CA LYS A 224 26.28 16.06 -18.76
C LYS A 224 27.38 16.81 -17.98
N GLY A 225 27.86 16.27 -16.84
CA GLY A 225 29.01 16.80 -16.11
C GLY A 225 28.71 17.82 -15.00
N GLU A 226 27.47 17.95 -14.55
CA GLU A 226 27.05 18.93 -13.52
C GLU A 226 26.94 18.34 -12.10
N GLU A 227 28.04 17.83 -11.55
CA GLU A 227 28.00 17.08 -10.28
C GLU A 227 27.63 17.92 -9.04
N ALA A 228 28.11 19.17 -8.97
CA ALA A 228 27.89 20.05 -7.82
C ALA A 228 26.44 20.57 -7.70
N SER A 229 25.72 20.69 -8.82
CA SER A 229 24.33 21.19 -8.86
C SER A 229 23.31 20.13 -8.43
N LEU A 230 23.68 18.85 -8.48
CA LEU A 230 22.76 17.72 -8.34
C LEU A 230 22.63 17.18 -6.91
N THR A 231 23.40 17.70 -5.95
CA THR A 231 23.48 17.13 -4.60
C THR A 231 22.11 17.04 -3.91
N SER A 232 21.34 18.13 -3.91
CA SER A 232 20.02 18.15 -3.24
C SER A 232 19.02 17.20 -3.87
N PHE A 233 19.01 17.11 -5.21
CA PHE A 233 18.18 16.16 -5.94
C PHE A 233 18.56 14.71 -5.61
N ALA A 234 19.86 14.40 -5.63
CA ALA A 234 20.37 13.07 -5.31
C ALA A 234 20.06 12.66 -3.85
N THR A 235 20.18 13.60 -2.89
CA THR A 235 19.81 13.32 -1.49
C THR A 235 18.33 13.03 -1.32
N ALA A 236 17.45 13.77 -2.00
CA ALA A 236 16.00 13.50 -1.95
C ALA A 236 15.65 12.13 -2.56
N LEU A 237 16.37 11.69 -3.60
CA LEU A 237 16.18 10.35 -4.18
C LEU A 237 16.66 9.24 -3.24
N GLU A 238 17.80 9.40 -2.59
CA GLU A 238 18.28 8.41 -1.61
C GLU A 238 17.27 8.23 -0.45
N GLN A 239 16.68 9.32 0.03
CA GLN A 239 15.60 9.26 1.03
C GLN A 239 14.36 8.51 0.53
N ALA A 240 14.01 8.68 -0.74
CA ALA A 240 12.90 7.93 -1.35
C ALA A 240 13.25 6.44 -1.52
N ASP A 241 14.50 6.11 -1.85
CA ASP A 241 14.99 4.73 -1.89
C ASP A 241 15.00 4.07 -0.50
N GLU A 242 15.27 4.81 0.58
CA GLU A 242 15.14 4.32 1.95
C GLU A 242 13.68 3.95 2.29
N ILE A 243 12.70 4.76 1.84
CA ILE A 243 11.27 4.46 2.03
C ILE A 243 10.89 3.17 1.29
N LEU A 244 11.36 2.98 0.05
CA LEU A 244 11.12 1.76 -0.72
C LEU A 244 11.72 0.54 0.00
N ARG A 245 12.99 0.60 0.39
CA ARG A 245 13.67 -0.48 1.13
C ARG A 245 12.96 -0.83 2.44
N ALA A 246 12.49 0.17 3.18
CA ALA A 246 11.75 -0.04 4.42
C ALA A 246 10.40 -0.75 4.17
N HIS A 247 9.71 -0.41 3.07
CA HIS A 247 8.47 -1.07 2.68
C HIS A 247 8.69 -2.53 2.27
N GLU A 248 9.70 -2.80 1.42
CA GLU A 248 10.07 -4.16 1.01
C GLU A 248 10.44 -5.04 2.22
N ALA A 249 11.18 -4.49 3.18
CA ALA A 249 11.54 -5.19 4.42
C ALA A 249 10.33 -5.46 5.34
N GLU A 250 9.30 -4.60 5.31
CA GLU A 250 8.04 -4.85 6.02
C GLU A 250 7.21 -5.94 5.32
N GLU A 251 7.13 -5.93 3.99
CA GLU A 251 6.47 -7.00 3.23
C GLU A 251 7.14 -8.36 3.44
N GLN A 252 8.48 -8.42 3.44
CA GLN A 252 9.24 -9.64 3.73
C GLN A 252 8.96 -10.16 5.15
N ARG A 253 8.98 -9.29 6.17
CA ARG A 253 8.63 -9.70 7.55
C ARG A 253 7.21 -10.23 7.66
N ARG A 254 6.25 -9.64 6.95
CA ARG A 254 4.86 -10.14 6.90
C ARG A 254 4.77 -11.48 6.19
N ALA A 255 5.52 -11.68 5.10
CA ALA A 255 5.58 -12.95 4.39
C ALA A 255 6.17 -14.06 5.27
N GLU A 256 7.28 -13.79 5.97
CA GLU A 256 7.89 -14.72 6.93
C GLU A 256 6.94 -15.06 8.09
N GLN A 257 6.25 -14.07 8.65
CA GLN A 257 5.24 -14.30 9.69
C GLN A 257 4.07 -15.15 9.18
N ALA A 258 3.60 -14.91 7.95
CA ALA A 258 2.53 -15.69 7.33
C ALA A 258 2.96 -17.14 7.04
N GLU A 259 4.21 -17.36 6.64
CA GLU A 259 4.76 -18.70 6.43
C GLU A 259 4.91 -19.45 7.76
N ASN A 260 5.49 -18.82 8.78
CA ASN A 260 5.58 -19.38 10.13
C ASN A 260 4.19 -19.71 10.69
N ALA A 261 3.19 -18.87 10.45
CA ALA A 261 1.81 -19.14 10.87
C ALA A 261 1.20 -20.34 10.14
N ARG A 262 1.43 -20.48 8.83
CA ARG A 262 1.00 -21.64 8.03
C ARG A 262 1.68 -22.92 8.50
N GLN A 263 2.98 -22.88 8.77
CA GLN A 263 3.71 -24.03 9.27
C GLN A 263 3.21 -24.45 10.66
N ALA A 264 3.02 -23.51 11.58
CA ALA A 264 2.46 -23.80 12.90
C ALA A 264 1.03 -24.35 12.81
N GLU A 265 0.23 -23.91 11.84
CA GLU A 265 -1.10 -24.47 11.59
C GLU A 265 -1.06 -25.91 11.09
N ALA A 266 -0.15 -26.21 10.16
CA ALA A 266 0.09 -27.57 9.67
C ALA A 266 0.60 -28.49 10.80
N ASP A 267 1.53 -28.00 11.62
CA ASP A 267 2.05 -28.73 12.78
C ASP A 267 0.94 -29.09 13.76
N ARG A 268 0.04 -28.14 14.08
CA ARG A 268 -1.13 -28.38 14.94
C ARG A 268 -2.09 -29.41 14.36
N ALA A 269 -2.38 -29.34 13.06
CA ALA A 269 -3.20 -30.34 12.40
C ALA A 269 -2.54 -31.73 12.48
N GLY A 270 -1.22 -31.80 12.30
CA GLY A 270 -0.44 -33.02 12.49
C GLY A 270 -0.49 -33.56 13.92
N ILE A 271 -0.37 -32.69 14.93
CA ILE A 271 -0.49 -33.07 16.36
C ILE A 271 -1.87 -33.66 16.64
N ILE A 272 -2.94 -32.98 16.21
CA ILE A 272 -4.33 -33.46 16.39
C ILE A 272 -4.52 -34.83 15.74
N ALA A 273 -4.01 -35.03 14.52
CA ALA A 273 -4.10 -36.30 13.81
C ALA A 273 -3.32 -37.41 14.53
N ARG A 274 -2.10 -37.14 15.00
CA ARG A 274 -1.29 -38.10 15.77
C ARG A 274 -1.93 -38.46 17.10
N MET A 275 -2.42 -37.48 17.87
CA MET A 275 -3.14 -37.74 19.12
C MET A 275 -4.39 -38.59 18.89
N THR A 276 -5.14 -38.33 17.80
CA THR A 276 -6.30 -39.14 17.43
C THR A 276 -5.90 -40.59 17.14
N SER A 277 -4.89 -40.80 16.29
CA SER A 277 -4.40 -42.14 15.95
C SER A 277 -3.81 -42.88 17.17
N GLN A 278 -3.12 -42.18 18.08
CA GLN A 278 -2.64 -42.76 19.33
C GLN A 278 -3.81 -43.24 20.20
N LEU A 279 -4.89 -42.45 20.32
CA LEU A 279 -6.07 -42.83 21.09
C LEU A 279 -6.79 -44.06 20.53
N GLU A 280 -6.78 -44.27 19.21
CA GLU A 280 -7.37 -45.47 18.59
C GLU A 280 -6.69 -46.77 19.04
N VAL A 281 -5.37 -46.74 19.28
CA VAL A 281 -4.58 -47.90 19.72
C VAL A 281 -4.29 -47.90 21.22
N ALA A 282 -4.92 -47.00 21.99
CA ALA A 282 -4.66 -46.82 23.43
C ALA A 282 -4.82 -48.10 24.26
N ALA A 283 -5.72 -49.00 23.85
CA ALA A 283 -5.99 -50.25 24.56
C ALA A 283 -4.79 -51.22 24.61
N GLU A 284 -3.87 -51.11 23.65
CA GLU A 284 -2.72 -52.00 23.48
C GLU A 284 -1.42 -51.41 24.06
N GLN A 285 -1.48 -50.17 24.57
CA GLN A 285 -0.31 -49.43 25.04
C GLN A 285 0.01 -49.69 26.52
N LEU A 286 1.30 -49.62 26.83
CA LEU A 286 1.79 -49.63 28.21
C LEU A 286 1.75 -48.22 28.80
N SER A 287 1.60 -48.10 30.12
CA SER A 287 1.53 -46.80 30.81
C SER A 287 2.75 -45.91 30.53
N GLY A 288 3.96 -46.48 30.57
CA GLY A 288 5.20 -45.76 30.29
C GLY A 288 5.30 -45.23 28.86
N THR A 289 4.89 -46.01 27.85
CA THR A 289 4.93 -45.58 26.44
C THR A 289 3.87 -44.51 26.16
N TRP A 290 2.68 -44.68 26.73
CA TRP A 290 1.58 -43.72 26.61
C TRP A 290 1.93 -42.34 27.19
N ASN A 291 2.46 -42.32 28.42
CA ASN A 291 2.81 -41.07 29.10
C ASN A 291 3.90 -40.29 28.34
N ALA A 292 4.90 -40.97 27.81
CA ALA A 292 5.95 -40.36 27.01
C ALA A 292 5.39 -39.75 25.70
N ALA A 293 4.49 -40.47 25.02
CA ALA A 293 3.84 -39.98 23.81
C ALA A 293 2.97 -38.74 24.07
N CYS A 294 2.16 -38.76 25.13
CA CYS A 294 1.31 -37.62 25.52
C CYS A 294 2.16 -36.38 25.85
N GLN A 295 3.28 -36.55 26.55
CA GLN A 295 4.18 -35.46 26.88
C GLN A 295 4.85 -34.86 25.62
N GLY A 296 5.21 -35.69 24.64
CA GLY A 296 5.75 -35.24 23.36
C GLY A 296 4.78 -34.35 22.58
N GLU A 297 3.51 -34.76 22.48
CA GLU A 297 2.49 -33.96 21.76
C GLU A 297 2.10 -32.68 22.51
N LEU A 298 2.12 -32.69 23.86
CA LEU A 298 1.95 -31.47 24.65
C LEU A 298 3.04 -30.42 24.36
N GLN A 299 4.30 -30.84 24.36
CA GLN A 299 5.43 -29.95 24.06
C GLN A 299 5.39 -29.43 22.62
N ALA A 300 5.03 -30.29 21.66
CA ALA A 300 4.85 -29.91 20.28
C ALA A 300 3.73 -28.85 20.11
N TRP A 301 2.62 -29.03 20.82
CA TRP A 301 1.51 -28.06 20.81
C TRP A 301 1.94 -26.70 21.39
N GLU A 302 2.59 -26.68 22.56
CA GLU A 302 3.10 -25.45 23.19
C GLU A 302 4.11 -24.71 22.30
N HIS A 303 4.96 -25.45 21.59
CA HIS A 303 5.90 -24.84 20.65
C HIS A 303 5.17 -24.16 19.49
N SER A 304 4.16 -24.82 18.92
CA SER A 304 3.35 -24.26 17.83
C SER A 304 2.56 -23.01 18.27
N GLU A 305 2.05 -22.96 19.51
CA GLU A 305 1.32 -21.80 20.03
C GLU A 305 2.21 -20.58 20.26
N LYS A 306 3.49 -20.78 20.62
CA LYS A 306 4.47 -19.69 20.74
C LYS A 306 4.79 -19.06 19.38
N GLN A 307 4.77 -19.84 18.31
CA GLN A 307 5.01 -19.34 16.95
C GLN A 307 3.78 -18.61 16.40
N SER A 308 2.58 -19.17 16.58
CA SER A 308 1.33 -18.56 16.11
C SER A 308 0.14 -19.10 16.92
N PRO A 309 -0.78 -18.23 17.39
CA PRO A 309 -1.90 -18.65 18.21
C PRO A 309 -2.84 -19.59 17.45
N ALA A 310 -3.25 -20.68 18.12
CA ALA A 310 -4.20 -21.62 17.56
C ALA A 310 -5.61 -21.01 17.44
N ASN A 311 -6.33 -21.38 16.39
CA ASN A 311 -7.72 -20.97 16.23
C ASN A 311 -8.65 -21.70 17.22
N ALA A 312 -9.89 -21.22 17.37
CA ALA A 312 -10.82 -21.75 18.37
C ALA A 312 -11.18 -23.23 18.15
N GLU A 313 -11.28 -23.66 16.89
CA GLU A 313 -11.63 -25.04 16.53
C GLU A 313 -10.49 -26.00 16.86
N GLN A 314 -9.26 -25.67 16.46
CA GLN A 314 -8.04 -26.41 16.79
C GLN A 314 -7.83 -26.50 18.30
N ARG A 315 -8.01 -25.40 19.04
CA ARG A 315 -7.91 -25.41 20.52
C ARG A 315 -8.93 -26.34 21.14
N LYS A 316 -10.18 -26.30 20.67
CA LYS A 316 -11.25 -27.17 21.19
C LYS A 316 -10.98 -28.64 20.87
N ALA A 317 -10.54 -28.96 19.66
CA ALA A 317 -10.17 -30.31 19.25
C ALA A 317 -9.01 -30.85 20.10
N TYR A 318 -7.94 -30.06 20.25
CA TYR A 318 -6.80 -30.40 21.09
C TYR A 318 -7.21 -30.62 22.55
N GLN A 319 -8.00 -29.73 23.15
CA GLN A 319 -8.47 -29.87 24.53
C GLN A 319 -9.28 -31.15 24.74
N ALA A 320 -10.17 -31.49 23.81
CA ALA A 320 -10.96 -32.72 23.88
C ALA A 320 -10.07 -33.97 23.80
N LEU A 321 -9.08 -33.98 22.90
CA LEU A 321 -8.13 -35.08 22.77
C LEU A 321 -7.21 -35.18 24.00
N ALA A 322 -6.69 -34.06 24.49
CA ALA A 322 -5.85 -34.01 25.69
C ALA A 322 -6.59 -34.53 26.94
N GLN A 323 -7.87 -34.20 27.09
CA GLN A 323 -8.69 -34.72 28.18
C GLN A 323 -8.88 -36.24 28.08
N GLN A 324 -9.12 -36.77 26.87
CA GLN A 324 -9.21 -38.22 26.65
C GLN A 324 -7.88 -38.90 26.91
N SER A 325 -6.77 -38.33 26.43
CA SER A 325 -5.41 -38.86 26.65
C SER A 325 -5.03 -38.91 28.13
N ALA A 326 -5.44 -37.90 28.91
CA ALA A 326 -5.26 -37.89 30.36
C ALA A 326 -6.07 -38.99 31.06
N ALA A 327 -7.34 -39.19 30.67
CA ALA A 327 -8.18 -40.24 31.23
C ALA A 327 -7.62 -41.65 30.92
N VAL A 328 -7.10 -41.86 29.70
CA VAL A 328 -6.39 -43.09 29.31
C VAL A 328 -5.12 -43.27 30.15
N ALA A 329 -4.30 -42.22 30.30
CA ALA A 329 -3.08 -42.26 31.09
C ALA A 329 -3.37 -42.67 32.55
N ASP A 330 -4.38 -42.06 33.17
CA ASP A 330 -4.80 -42.38 34.54
C ASP A 330 -5.23 -43.85 34.67
N CYS A 331 -5.97 -44.39 33.69
CA CYS A 331 -6.40 -45.78 33.70
C CYS A 331 -5.23 -46.76 33.52
N LEU A 332 -4.33 -46.49 32.59
CA LEU A 332 -3.16 -47.34 32.34
C LEU A 332 -2.18 -47.32 33.52
N ASN A 333 -1.98 -46.14 34.14
CA ASN A 333 -1.17 -46.00 35.35
C ASN A 333 -1.78 -46.82 36.50
N PHE A 334 -3.09 -46.68 36.74
CA PHE A 334 -3.80 -47.47 37.75
C PHE A 334 -3.65 -48.99 37.52
N TYR A 335 -3.82 -49.44 36.27
CA TYR A 335 -3.66 -50.86 35.95
C TYR A 335 -2.22 -51.34 36.22
N SER A 336 -1.22 -50.55 35.83
CA SER A 336 0.18 -50.90 36.07
C SER A 336 0.55 -50.96 37.56
N GLU A 337 -0.11 -50.17 38.42
CA GLU A 337 0.11 -50.18 39.87
C GLU A 337 -0.66 -51.31 40.57
N GLN A 338 -1.84 -51.66 40.09
CA GLN A 338 -2.77 -52.60 40.75
C GLN A 338 -2.89 -53.96 40.06
N GLN A 339 -2.00 -54.27 39.12
CA GLN A 339 -2.09 -55.48 38.29
C GLN A 339 -2.30 -56.75 39.13
N ASP A 340 -1.46 -56.97 40.16
CA ASP A 340 -1.56 -58.15 41.03
C ASP A 340 -2.87 -58.18 41.84
N ALA A 341 -3.32 -57.02 42.32
CA ALA A 341 -4.56 -56.90 43.09
C ALA A 341 -5.79 -57.18 42.23
N ILE A 342 -5.78 -56.72 40.97
CA ILE A 342 -6.84 -56.97 39.98
C ILE A 342 -6.91 -58.46 39.67
N THR A 343 -5.77 -59.12 39.43
CA THR A 343 -5.73 -60.58 39.22
C THR A 343 -6.26 -61.35 40.43
N ALA A 344 -5.87 -60.97 41.65
CA ALA A 344 -6.35 -61.60 42.87
C ALA A 344 -7.86 -61.36 43.11
N TRP A 345 -8.40 -60.21 42.71
CA TRP A 345 -9.82 -59.89 42.83
C TRP A 345 -10.69 -60.77 41.93
N PHE A 346 -10.26 -61.04 40.68
CA PHE A 346 -11.00 -61.92 39.77
C PHE A 346 -11.18 -63.33 40.35
N ALA A 347 -10.19 -63.86 41.09
CA ALA A 347 -10.33 -65.14 41.78
C ALA A 347 -11.45 -65.09 42.85
N LYS A 348 -11.52 -64.02 43.64
CA LYS A 348 -12.54 -63.82 44.69
C LYS A 348 -13.94 -63.53 44.15
N ALA A 349 -14.02 -62.88 42.99
CA ALA A 349 -15.28 -62.52 42.32
C ALA A 349 -16.12 -63.72 41.85
N THR A 350 -15.65 -64.95 42.06
CA THR A 350 -16.37 -66.19 41.74
C THR A 350 -16.99 -66.89 42.96
N SER A 351 -16.81 -66.32 44.16
CA SER A 351 -17.38 -66.87 45.40
C SER A 351 -18.90 -66.94 45.37
N LYS A 352 -19.45 -67.94 46.09
CA LYS A 352 -20.89 -68.10 46.32
C LYS A 352 -21.34 -67.50 47.65
N GLU A 353 -20.41 -67.03 48.49
CA GLU A 353 -20.74 -66.44 49.78
C GLU A 353 -21.24 -65.01 49.63
N LEU A 354 -22.32 -64.65 50.33
CA LEU A 354 -22.95 -63.34 50.23
C LEU A 354 -22.01 -62.20 50.67
N SER A 355 -21.25 -62.40 51.75
CA SER A 355 -20.28 -61.42 52.27
C SER A 355 -19.17 -61.14 51.26
N GLU A 356 -18.57 -62.19 50.70
CA GLU A 356 -17.49 -62.08 49.72
C GLU A 356 -17.97 -61.47 48.40
N THR A 357 -19.19 -61.81 47.97
CA THR A 357 -19.85 -61.22 46.79
C THR A 357 -20.10 -59.71 46.96
N LEU A 358 -20.55 -59.29 48.14
CA LEU A 358 -20.78 -57.88 48.47
C LEU A 358 -19.48 -57.06 48.49
N ASP A 359 -18.42 -57.61 49.09
CA ASP A 359 -17.10 -56.97 49.12
C ASP A 359 -16.46 -56.90 47.73
N ALA A 360 -16.53 -57.98 46.94
CA ALA A 360 -16.05 -57.99 45.56
C ALA A 360 -16.79 -56.96 44.69
N ALA A 361 -18.12 -56.90 44.77
CA ALA A 361 -18.93 -55.92 44.04
C ALA A 361 -18.60 -54.47 44.43
N ARG A 362 -18.32 -54.21 45.71
CA ARG A 362 -17.91 -52.87 46.18
C ARG A 362 -16.55 -52.47 45.60
N ILE A 363 -15.55 -53.35 45.69
CA ILE A 363 -14.18 -53.09 45.21
C ILE A 363 -14.19 -52.89 43.70
N GLY A 364 -14.85 -53.78 42.96
CA GLY A 364 -14.97 -53.67 41.50
C GLY A 364 -15.63 -52.36 41.07
N LYS A 365 -16.71 -51.94 41.75
CA LYS A 365 -17.35 -50.64 41.50
C LYS A 365 -16.42 -49.45 41.78
N GLN A 366 -15.63 -49.50 42.85
CA GLN A 366 -14.66 -48.44 43.16
C GLN A 366 -13.58 -48.33 42.09
N TRP A 367 -13.05 -49.46 41.60
CA TRP A 367 -12.06 -49.48 40.53
C TRP A 367 -12.63 -48.99 39.20
N LEU A 368 -13.86 -49.38 38.84
CA LEU A 368 -14.54 -48.85 37.65
C LEU A 368 -14.79 -47.33 37.74
N GLN A 369 -15.06 -46.80 38.93
CA GLN A 369 -15.20 -45.35 39.13
C GLN A 369 -13.86 -44.60 39.01
N ARG A 370 -12.76 -45.26 39.39
CA ARG A 370 -11.40 -44.71 39.26
C ARG A 370 -10.93 -44.75 37.81
N CYS A 371 -11.27 -45.80 37.07
CA CYS A 371 -10.95 -45.97 35.66
C CYS A 371 -12.03 -45.37 34.76
N GLN A 372 -11.96 -44.06 34.53
CA GLN A 372 -12.87 -43.35 33.63
C GLN A 372 -12.43 -43.46 32.16
N TRP A 373 -12.35 -44.69 31.65
CA TRP A 373 -11.97 -44.92 30.26
C TRP A 373 -12.96 -44.23 29.30
N PRO A 374 -12.50 -43.44 28.32
CA PRO A 374 -13.40 -42.77 27.38
C PRO A 374 -14.29 -43.76 26.62
N SER A 375 -15.61 -43.54 26.64
CA SER A 375 -16.59 -44.49 26.08
C SER A 375 -16.54 -44.61 24.55
N ASN A 376 -15.92 -43.66 23.88
CA ASN A 376 -15.72 -43.64 22.42
C ASN A 376 -14.49 -44.44 21.98
N LEU A 377 -13.68 -44.94 22.91
CA LEU A 377 -12.47 -45.72 22.63
C LEU A 377 -12.68 -47.18 22.95
N VAL A 378 -11.94 -48.05 22.26
CA VAL A 378 -11.90 -49.48 22.58
C VAL A 378 -11.24 -49.64 23.96
N ALA A 379 -11.92 -50.31 24.89
CA ALA A 379 -11.38 -50.55 26.22
C ALA A 379 -10.38 -51.73 26.21
N PRO A 380 -9.34 -51.71 27.06
CA PRO A 380 -8.46 -52.86 27.24
C PRO A 380 -9.23 -54.10 27.69
N GLU A 381 -8.70 -55.28 27.36
CA GLU A 381 -9.35 -56.56 27.68
C GLU A 381 -9.63 -56.72 29.18
N TRP A 382 -8.66 -56.39 30.03
CA TRP A 382 -8.81 -56.48 31.50
C TRP A 382 -9.95 -55.60 32.04
N LEU A 383 -10.16 -54.42 31.44
CA LEU A 383 -11.20 -53.48 31.87
C LEU A 383 -12.57 -53.95 31.40
N THR A 384 -12.65 -54.50 30.19
CA THR A 384 -13.87 -55.12 29.65
C THR A 384 -14.28 -56.32 30.50
N GLN A 385 -13.33 -57.17 30.88
CA GLN A 385 -13.55 -58.30 31.80
C GLN A 385 -14.01 -57.82 33.18
N LEU A 386 -13.40 -56.75 33.71
CA LEU A 386 -13.78 -56.16 34.99
C LEU A 386 -15.21 -55.61 34.96
N GLN A 387 -15.60 -54.90 33.90
CA GLN A 387 -16.96 -54.39 33.70
C GLN A 387 -17.99 -55.51 33.64
N ALA A 388 -17.73 -56.56 32.83
CA ALA A 388 -18.61 -57.71 32.71
C ALA A 388 -18.77 -58.47 34.03
N GLN A 389 -17.67 -58.69 34.75
CA GLN A 389 -17.69 -59.38 36.04
C GLN A 389 -18.42 -58.54 37.11
N CYS A 390 -18.25 -57.22 37.12
CA CYS A 390 -18.99 -56.34 38.03
C CYS A 390 -20.50 -56.32 37.74
N ALA A 391 -20.91 -56.38 36.47
CA ALA A 391 -22.31 -56.50 36.10
C ALA A 391 -22.91 -57.82 36.63
N GLN A 392 -22.23 -58.95 36.39
CA GLN A 392 -22.66 -60.25 36.91
C GLN A 392 -22.70 -60.31 38.44
N LEU A 393 -21.75 -59.66 39.11
CA LEU A 393 -21.75 -59.53 40.57
C LEU A 393 -22.92 -58.66 41.06
N GLY A 394 -23.31 -57.64 40.30
CA GLY A 394 -24.50 -56.83 40.56
C GLY A 394 -25.77 -57.67 40.51
N ASP A 395 -25.98 -58.40 39.42
CA ASP A 395 -27.13 -59.29 39.24
C ASP A 395 -27.17 -60.37 40.32
N LYS A 396 -26.03 -61.05 40.59
CA LYS A 396 -25.94 -62.07 41.65
C LYS A 396 -26.20 -61.50 43.04
N LYS A 397 -25.70 -60.29 43.31
CA LYS A 397 -25.95 -59.60 44.58
C LYS A 397 -27.45 -59.34 44.73
N ASP A 398 -28.09 -58.82 43.69
CA ASP A 398 -29.51 -58.50 43.71
C ASP A 398 -30.36 -59.78 43.82
N ASP A 399 -30.00 -60.86 43.12
CA ASP A 399 -30.60 -62.18 43.26
C ASP A 399 -30.48 -62.75 44.67
N LEU A 400 -29.28 -62.70 45.28
CA LEU A 400 -29.06 -63.19 46.65
C LEU A 400 -29.80 -62.34 47.68
N LEU A 401 -29.86 -61.02 47.49
CA LEU A 401 -30.64 -60.12 48.33
C LEU A 401 -32.15 -60.35 48.16
N ASP A 402 -32.61 -60.63 46.95
CA ASP A 402 -34.02 -60.94 46.68
C ASP A 402 -34.40 -62.33 47.20
N GLN A 403 -33.50 -63.32 47.14
CA GLN A 403 -33.68 -64.61 47.83
C GLN A 403 -33.79 -64.41 49.35
N GLN A 404 -32.94 -63.57 49.96
CA GLN A 404 -33.05 -63.22 51.39
C GLN A 404 -34.38 -62.51 51.69
N LYS A 405 -34.83 -61.58 50.84
CA LYS A 405 -36.15 -60.92 50.98
C LYS A 405 -37.31 -61.91 50.83
N GLN A 406 -37.28 -62.80 49.85
CA GLN A 406 -38.33 -63.79 49.63
C GLN A 406 -38.46 -64.75 50.81
N VAL A 407 -37.35 -65.22 51.37
CA VAL A 407 -37.35 -66.04 52.59
C VAL A 407 -37.85 -65.23 53.80
N ALA A 408 -37.49 -63.95 53.91
CA ALA A 408 -37.97 -63.07 54.99
C ALA A 408 -39.48 -62.76 54.88
N ASP A 409 -39.98 -62.51 53.67
CA ASP A 409 -41.41 -62.33 53.38
C ASP A 409 -42.19 -63.62 53.63
N GLN A 410 -41.60 -64.77 53.28
CA GLN A 410 -42.18 -66.07 53.60
C GLN A 410 -42.27 -66.28 55.12
N VAL A 411 -41.21 -65.96 55.87
CA VAL A 411 -41.22 -65.96 57.35
C VAL A 411 -42.32 -65.02 57.87
N ARG A 412 -42.44 -63.81 57.32
CA ARG A 412 -43.48 -62.84 57.72
C ARG A 412 -44.89 -63.37 57.46
N LYS A 413 -45.17 -63.93 56.28
CA LYS A 413 -46.46 -64.55 55.95
C LYS A 413 -46.77 -65.73 56.86
N GLN A 414 -45.79 -66.58 57.15
CA GLN A 414 -45.97 -67.69 58.08
C GLN A 414 -46.24 -67.19 59.51
N MET A 415 -45.64 -66.08 59.94
CA MET A 415 -45.94 -65.43 61.23
C MET A 415 -47.32 -64.77 61.26
N ASP A 416 -47.78 -64.16 60.16
CA ASP A 416 -49.13 -63.62 60.03
C ASP A 416 -50.18 -64.76 60.11
N GLN A 417 -49.90 -65.90 59.46
CA GLN A 417 -50.71 -67.12 59.57
C GLN A 417 -50.71 -67.69 61.00
N LEU A 418 -49.56 -67.70 61.67
CA LEU A 418 -49.47 -68.09 63.08
C LEU A 418 -50.32 -67.16 63.96
N GLU A 419 -50.29 -65.85 63.72
CA GLU A 419 -51.07 -64.85 64.44
C GLU A 419 -52.58 -65.04 64.20
N ALA A 420 -53.02 -65.26 62.96
CA ALA A 420 -54.42 -65.55 62.65
C ALA A 420 -54.93 -66.84 63.32
N VAL A 421 -54.14 -67.92 63.29
CA VAL A 421 -54.47 -69.19 63.95
C VAL A 421 -54.49 -69.05 65.48
N LEU A 422 -53.65 -68.16 66.04
CA LEU A 422 -53.70 -67.79 67.46
C LEU A 422 -54.95 -66.96 67.80
N ASP A 423 -55.35 -66.02 66.95
CA ASP A 423 -56.58 -65.23 67.12
C ASP A 423 -57.84 -66.10 67.00
N GLU A 424 -57.83 -67.15 66.16
CA GLU A 424 -58.89 -68.18 66.06
C GLU A 424 -58.90 -69.19 67.22
N GLY A 425 -57.96 -69.09 68.16
CA GLY A 425 -57.87 -69.95 69.35
C GLY A 425 -57.40 -71.38 69.08
N GLN A 426 -56.91 -71.66 67.86
CA GLN A 426 -56.51 -73.00 67.43
C GLN A 426 -55.06 -73.29 67.82
N ALA A 427 -54.83 -73.52 69.12
CA ALA A 427 -53.50 -73.69 69.71
C ALA A 427 -52.64 -74.80 69.08
N ASN A 428 -53.26 -75.83 68.49
CA ASN A 428 -52.55 -76.96 67.88
C ASN A 428 -51.96 -76.64 66.49
N ASP A 429 -52.68 -75.86 65.68
CA ASP A 429 -52.21 -75.46 64.35
C ASP A 429 -51.15 -74.35 64.46
N ALA A 430 -51.26 -73.48 65.47
CA ALA A 430 -50.24 -72.51 65.84
C ALA A 430 -48.90 -73.19 66.20
N GLY A 431 -48.94 -74.33 66.91
CA GLY A 431 -47.74 -75.10 67.24
C GLY A 431 -47.00 -75.71 66.03
N ARG A 432 -47.71 -76.06 64.95
CA ARG A 432 -47.11 -76.60 63.71
C ARG A 432 -46.48 -75.50 62.86
N LEU A 433 -47.16 -74.36 62.74
CA LEU A 433 -46.65 -73.17 62.07
C LEU A 433 -45.34 -72.66 62.70
N MET A 434 -45.25 -72.68 64.05
CA MET A 434 -44.04 -72.29 64.78
C MET A 434 -42.78 -73.08 64.34
N LYS A 435 -42.90 -74.41 64.16
CA LYS A 435 -41.77 -75.25 63.75
C LYS A 435 -41.32 -74.96 62.30
N SER A 436 -42.27 -74.62 61.42
CA SER A 436 -41.96 -74.25 60.03
C SER A 436 -41.24 -72.90 59.95
N ILE A 437 -41.70 -71.91 60.74
CA ILE A 437 -41.07 -70.59 60.83
C ILE A 437 -39.61 -70.70 61.28
N GLN A 438 -39.32 -71.50 62.32
CA GLN A 438 -37.95 -71.68 62.81
C GLN A 438 -37.00 -72.27 61.76
N LYS A 439 -37.49 -73.18 60.90
CA LYS A 439 -36.70 -73.75 59.81
C LYS A 439 -36.36 -72.71 58.72
N SER A 440 -37.33 -71.89 58.34
CA SER A 440 -37.15 -70.81 57.36
C SER A 440 -36.23 -69.71 57.90
N LEU A 441 -36.31 -69.40 59.20
CA LEU A 441 -35.50 -68.36 59.85
C LEU A 441 -34.01 -68.72 59.88
N ASN A 442 -33.68 -70.00 60.06
CA ASN A 442 -32.29 -70.48 60.03
C ASN A 442 -31.64 -70.38 58.63
N ALA A 443 -32.42 -70.14 57.56
CA ALA A 443 -31.91 -69.93 56.21
C ALA A 443 -31.62 -68.45 55.87
N LEU A 444 -32.03 -67.51 56.75
CA LEU A 444 -31.74 -66.08 56.62
C LEU A 444 -30.36 -65.74 57.21
N ASP A 445 -29.74 -64.68 56.73
CA ASP A 445 -28.53 -64.13 57.36
C ASP A 445 -28.84 -63.53 58.75
N HIS A 446 -27.81 -63.36 59.59
CA HIS A 446 -27.99 -62.88 60.96
C HIS A 446 -28.66 -61.49 61.05
N LYS A 447 -28.51 -60.63 60.05
CA LYS A 447 -29.09 -59.28 60.03
C LYS A 447 -30.56 -59.31 59.66
N GLN A 448 -30.95 -60.20 58.74
CA GLN A 448 -32.32 -60.42 58.31
C GLN A 448 -33.12 -61.29 59.29
N GLN A 449 -32.46 -62.05 60.17
CA GLN A 449 -33.14 -62.77 61.26
C GLN A 449 -33.63 -61.82 62.37
N GLN A 450 -32.86 -60.77 62.71
CA GLN A 450 -33.11 -59.88 63.84
C GLN A 450 -34.51 -59.24 63.89
N PRO A 451 -35.08 -58.71 62.79
CA PRO A 451 -36.42 -58.11 62.79
C PRO A 451 -37.52 -59.09 63.19
N HIS A 452 -37.31 -60.38 62.91
CA HIS A 452 -38.27 -61.43 63.17
C HIS A 452 -38.11 -62.06 64.55
N GLN A 453 -36.93 -61.95 65.19
CA GLN A 453 -36.68 -62.55 66.51
C GLN A 453 -37.61 -62.01 67.60
N ASN A 454 -37.84 -60.69 67.63
CA ASN A 454 -38.73 -60.07 68.62
C ASN A 454 -40.19 -60.46 68.40
N ARG A 455 -40.67 -60.45 67.15
CA ARG A 455 -42.04 -60.86 66.80
C ARG A 455 -42.24 -62.35 67.04
N LEU A 456 -41.24 -63.20 66.77
CA LEU A 456 -41.29 -64.63 67.03
C LEU A 456 -41.35 -64.89 68.53
N ARG A 457 -40.54 -64.19 69.33
CA ARG A 457 -40.59 -64.24 70.79
C ARG A 457 -41.95 -63.78 71.31
N LEU A 458 -42.54 -62.74 70.73
CA LEU A 458 -43.87 -62.24 71.09
C LEU A 458 -44.98 -63.24 70.72
N LEU A 459 -44.99 -63.81 69.52
CA LEU A 459 -45.98 -64.83 69.10
C LEU A 459 -45.79 -66.16 69.84
N THR A 460 -44.56 -66.50 70.22
CA THR A 460 -44.27 -67.63 71.12
C THR A 460 -44.79 -67.35 72.52
N ALA A 461 -44.55 -66.14 73.03
CA ALA A 461 -45.12 -65.68 74.29
C ALA A 461 -46.64 -65.60 74.21
N ARG A 462 -47.25 -65.20 73.08
CA ARG A 462 -48.69 -65.10 72.82
C ARG A 462 -49.34 -66.45 72.57
N LEU A 463 -48.64 -67.47 72.07
CA LEU A 463 -49.07 -68.88 72.12
C LEU A 463 -49.04 -69.41 73.56
N ASN A 464 -48.08 -68.92 74.36
CA ASN A 464 -47.98 -69.23 75.78
C ASN A 464 -48.93 -68.38 76.65
N GLU A 465 -49.35 -67.20 76.21
CA GLU A 465 -50.28 -66.24 76.83
C GLU A 465 -51.71 -66.39 76.27
N LEU A 466 -51.96 -66.96 75.10
CA LEU A 466 -53.29 -67.55 74.79
C LEU A 466 -53.50 -68.79 75.67
N ARG A 467 -52.39 -69.39 76.13
CA ARG A 467 -52.35 -70.38 77.20
C ARG A 467 -52.42 -69.77 78.63
N ASP A 468 -51.96 -68.53 78.87
CA ASP A 468 -51.80 -67.94 80.24
C ASP A 468 -52.38 -66.49 80.48
N TRP A 469 -52.96 -65.82 79.49
CA TRP A 469 -53.30 -64.37 79.42
C TRP A 469 -54.50 -64.10 78.50
N GLN A 470 -55.61 -64.81 78.67
CA GLN A 470 -56.90 -64.15 78.45
C GLN A 470 -57.22 -63.12 79.56
N GLY A 471 -56.29 -62.85 80.51
CA GLY A 471 -56.65 -62.20 81.78
C GLY A 471 -55.75 -61.16 82.48
N PHE A 472 -54.52 -60.74 82.07
CA PHE A 472 -53.68 -59.96 83.03
C PHE A 472 -52.81 -58.72 82.64
N ALA A 473 -52.60 -58.21 81.40
CA ALA A 473 -51.69 -57.03 81.24
C ALA A 473 -51.84 -56.02 80.08
N ILE A 474 -53.02 -55.81 79.46
CA ILE A 474 -53.22 -54.64 78.56
C ILE A 474 -53.43 -53.34 79.35
N ASN A 475 -54.12 -53.41 80.50
CA ASN A 475 -54.60 -52.21 81.21
C ASN A 475 -53.49 -51.27 81.75
N PRO A 476 -52.35 -51.73 82.33
CA PRO A 476 -51.34 -50.84 82.91
C PRO A 476 -50.59 -49.94 81.90
N LYS A 477 -50.50 -50.35 80.63
CA LYS A 477 -49.78 -49.60 79.59
C LYS A 477 -50.58 -48.41 79.06
N LYS A 478 -51.91 -48.51 79.06
CA LYS A 478 -52.80 -47.41 78.63
C LYS A 478 -52.85 -46.27 79.65
N GLU A 479 -52.63 -46.57 80.92
CA GLU A 479 -52.51 -45.56 81.98
C GLU A 479 -51.24 -44.70 81.83
N GLN A 480 -50.12 -45.28 81.38
CA GLN A 480 -48.86 -44.54 81.17
C GLN A 480 -48.93 -43.55 79.99
N LEU A 481 -49.61 -43.91 78.90
CA LEU A 481 -49.78 -43.01 77.75
C LEU A 481 -50.61 -41.77 78.10
N CYS A 482 -51.58 -41.89 79.01
CA CYS A 482 -52.33 -40.73 79.52
C CYS A 482 -51.41 -39.73 80.23
N ALA A 483 -50.50 -40.21 81.09
CA ALA A 483 -49.58 -39.36 81.84
C ALA A 483 -48.55 -38.64 80.94
N SER A 484 -48.05 -39.31 79.90
CA SER A 484 -47.11 -38.69 78.95
C SER A 484 -47.77 -37.57 78.14
N MET A 485 -49.04 -37.72 77.75
CA MET A 485 -49.78 -36.67 77.02
C MET A 485 -50.04 -35.44 77.90
N GLU A 486 -50.30 -35.64 79.19
CA GLU A 486 -50.45 -34.56 80.18
C GLU A 486 -49.15 -33.73 80.32
N SER A 487 -47.98 -34.38 80.28
CA SER A 487 -46.68 -33.69 80.37
C SER A 487 -46.37 -32.78 79.18
N ILE A 488 -46.84 -33.11 77.96
CA ILE A 488 -46.65 -32.26 76.77
C ILE A 488 -47.52 -31.00 76.87
N ALA A 489 -48.69 -31.11 77.51
CA ALA A 489 -49.61 -29.99 77.70
C ALA A 489 -49.06 -28.90 78.63
N ASP A 490 -48.23 -29.27 79.60
CA ASP A 490 -47.68 -28.35 80.61
C ASP A 490 -46.23 -27.90 80.33
N GLY A 491 -45.56 -28.47 79.31
CA GLY A 491 -44.17 -28.15 78.96
C GLY A 491 -44.02 -27.01 77.94
N ASP A 492 -42.90 -26.27 77.99
CA ASP A 492 -42.59 -25.20 77.03
C ASP A 492 -41.85 -25.76 75.80
N MET A 493 -42.47 -25.70 74.62
CA MET A 493 -41.98 -26.27 73.36
C MET A 493 -42.42 -25.40 72.17
N GLU A 494 -41.57 -25.33 71.15
CA GLU A 494 -41.90 -24.67 69.87
C GLU A 494 -43.12 -25.32 69.20
N PRO A 495 -44.05 -24.54 68.58
CA PRO A 495 -45.33 -25.03 68.08
C PRO A 495 -45.25 -26.23 67.12
N GLN A 496 -44.21 -26.31 66.28
CA GLN A 496 -44.05 -27.42 65.33
C GLN A 496 -43.55 -28.70 66.02
N ALA A 497 -42.58 -28.60 66.92
CA ALA A 497 -42.07 -29.75 67.69
C ALA A 497 -43.13 -30.32 68.65
N ARG A 498 -44.00 -29.46 69.19
CA ARG A 498 -45.12 -29.86 70.06
C ARG A 498 -46.17 -30.68 69.28
N ALA A 499 -46.50 -30.30 68.04
CA ALA A 499 -47.44 -31.03 67.20
C ALA A 499 -46.93 -32.44 66.81
N ASP A 500 -45.65 -32.58 66.48
CA ASP A 500 -45.03 -33.86 66.13
C ASP A 500 -45.03 -34.84 67.31
N ALA A 501 -44.76 -34.36 68.53
CA ALA A 501 -44.77 -35.17 69.75
C ALA A 501 -46.17 -35.71 70.13
N ILE A 502 -47.22 -34.89 69.94
CA ILE A 502 -48.62 -35.32 70.13
C ILE A 502 -48.97 -36.45 69.15
N GLN A 503 -48.55 -36.33 67.89
CA GLN A 503 -48.82 -37.34 66.86
C GLN A 503 -48.16 -38.69 67.18
N LEU A 504 -46.96 -38.69 67.76
CA LEU A 504 -46.24 -39.89 68.17
C LEU A 504 -47.00 -40.67 69.26
N LEU A 505 -47.43 -39.99 70.34
CA LEU A 505 -48.19 -40.61 71.43
C LEU A 505 -49.55 -41.16 70.97
N GLN A 506 -50.21 -40.49 70.01
CA GLN A 506 -51.45 -40.99 69.42
C GLN A 506 -51.25 -42.28 68.59
N GLN A 507 -50.09 -42.43 67.93
CA GLN A 507 -49.74 -43.67 67.22
C GLN A 507 -49.44 -44.81 68.20
N GLU A 508 -48.73 -44.52 69.30
CA GLU A 508 -48.46 -45.48 70.38
C GLU A 508 -49.74 -45.98 71.04
N TRP A 509 -50.72 -45.10 71.30
CA TRP A 509 -52.04 -45.50 71.80
C TRP A 509 -52.75 -46.48 70.85
N LYS A 510 -52.76 -46.17 69.55
CA LYS A 510 -53.39 -47.04 68.52
C LYS A 510 -52.74 -48.42 68.43
N SER A 511 -51.45 -48.53 68.74
CA SER A 511 -50.68 -49.78 68.68
C SER A 511 -50.99 -50.78 69.81
N LEU A 512 -51.57 -50.33 70.94
CA LEU A 512 -51.80 -51.19 72.12
C LEU A 512 -53.08 -52.07 72.02
N GLY A 513 -53.94 -51.87 71.02
CA GLY A 513 -55.14 -52.69 70.77
C GLY A 513 -56.25 -52.52 71.82
N ASN A 514 -57.39 -53.20 71.66
CA ASN A 514 -58.56 -53.05 72.53
C ASN A 514 -58.52 -54.05 73.71
N SER A 515 -58.68 -53.57 74.95
CA SER A 515 -58.99 -54.41 76.12
C SER A 515 -60.46 -54.26 76.48
N GLY A 516 -61.07 -55.28 77.07
CA GLY A 516 -62.52 -55.30 77.36
C GLY A 516 -63.07 -54.16 78.23
N ASN A 517 -62.25 -53.18 78.68
CA ASN A 517 -62.65 -52.00 79.45
C ASN A 517 -61.85 -50.71 79.07
N ASP A 518 -61.95 -50.24 77.82
CA ASP A 518 -61.11 -49.13 77.27
C ASP A 518 -61.68 -47.70 77.35
N ARG A 519 -62.94 -47.53 77.75
CA ARG A 519 -63.67 -46.28 77.47
C ARG A 519 -63.22 -45.07 78.30
N GLU A 520 -62.81 -45.28 79.55
CA GLU A 520 -62.43 -44.19 80.47
C GLU A 520 -61.02 -43.67 80.21
N LEU A 521 -60.05 -44.56 79.95
CA LEU A 521 -58.66 -44.15 79.69
C LEU A 521 -58.54 -43.36 78.37
N TRP A 522 -59.35 -43.68 77.36
CA TRP A 522 -59.38 -42.91 76.10
C TRP A 522 -59.84 -41.46 76.30
N ALA A 523 -60.88 -41.25 77.12
CA ALA A 523 -61.39 -39.90 77.39
C ALA A 523 -60.34 -39.01 78.07
N ARG A 524 -59.54 -39.58 78.98
CA ARG A 524 -58.42 -38.89 79.64
C ARG A 524 -57.30 -38.52 78.68
N PHE A 525 -56.88 -39.47 77.83
CA PHE A 525 -55.84 -39.25 76.82
C PHE A 525 -56.23 -38.15 75.82
N GLN A 526 -57.49 -38.15 75.37
CA GLN A 526 -57.99 -37.17 74.41
C GLN A 526 -58.02 -35.74 74.98
N ALA A 527 -58.48 -35.56 76.23
CA ALA A 527 -58.52 -34.25 76.88
C ALA A 527 -57.11 -33.62 77.05
N ALA A 528 -56.10 -34.44 77.36
CA ALA A 528 -54.72 -34.00 77.47
C ALA A 528 -54.13 -33.62 76.09
N ALA A 529 -54.47 -34.35 75.03
CA ALA A 529 -54.05 -34.05 73.67
C ALA A 529 -54.64 -32.73 73.15
N ASP A 530 -55.92 -32.47 73.45
CA ASP A 530 -56.58 -31.22 73.07
C ASP A 530 -55.92 -30.00 73.74
N ARG A 531 -55.59 -30.10 75.03
CA ARG A 531 -54.89 -29.05 75.77
C ARG A 531 -53.48 -28.81 75.25
N ALA A 532 -52.76 -29.88 74.89
CA ALA A 532 -51.41 -29.79 74.34
C ALA A 532 -51.37 -29.13 72.95
N PHE A 533 -52.41 -29.29 72.12
CA PHE A 533 -52.45 -28.73 70.77
C PHE A 533 -52.87 -27.25 70.73
N GLU A 534 -53.45 -26.70 71.81
CA GLU A 534 -53.99 -25.34 71.84
C GLU A 534 -52.99 -24.24 71.39
N PRO A 535 -51.73 -24.21 71.87
CA PRO A 535 -50.78 -23.17 71.47
C PRO A 535 -50.31 -23.28 70.01
N CYS A 536 -50.46 -24.46 69.39
CA CYS A 536 -50.07 -24.69 67.99
C CYS A 536 -51.06 -24.05 67.00
N LYS A 537 -52.30 -23.79 67.44
CA LYS A 537 -53.37 -23.25 66.58
C LYS A 537 -53.01 -21.89 65.98
N ALA A 538 -52.44 -20.98 66.78
CA ALA A 538 -52.09 -19.62 66.35
C ALA A 538 -51.01 -19.61 65.25
N TYR A 539 -49.94 -20.39 65.42
CA TYR A 539 -48.85 -20.51 64.44
C TYR A 539 -49.35 -21.08 63.10
N PHE A 540 -50.14 -22.15 63.14
CA PHE A 540 -50.68 -22.73 61.90
C PHE A 540 -51.75 -21.84 61.24
N SER A 541 -52.48 -21.00 62.00
CA SER A 541 -53.37 -20.00 61.42
C SER A 541 -52.62 -18.90 60.68
N GLU A 542 -51.52 -18.37 61.24
CA GLU A 542 -50.73 -17.32 60.60
C GLU A 542 -50.04 -17.81 59.32
N LEU A 543 -49.50 -19.04 59.35
CA LEU A 543 -48.93 -19.67 58.16
C LEU A 543 -49.98 -19.97 57.08
N ALA A 544 -51.20 -20.33 57.48
CA ALA A 544 -52.32 -20.51 56.55
C ALA A 544 -52.73 -19.18 55.91
N GLU A 545 -52.78 -18.08 56.68
CA GLU A 545 -53.04 -16.74 56.15
C GLU A 545 -51.95 -16.28 55.17
N GLN A 546 -50.66 -16.47 55.50
CA GLN A 546 -49.56 -16.09 54.62
C GLN A 546 -49.63 -16.84 53.27
N ARG A 547 -49.90 -18.14 53.30
CA ARG A 547 -50.12 -18.94 52.08
C ARG A 547 -51.35 -18.44 51.30
N GLY A 548 -52.45 -18.12 52.00
CA GLY A 548 -53.65 -17.55 51.40
C GLY A 548 -53.39 -16.22 50.68
N ARG A 549 -52.63 -15.30 51.29
CA ARG A 549 -52.23 -14.02 50.65
C ARG A 549 -51.38 -14.25 49.41
N ASN A 550 -50.41 -15.19 49.46
CA ASN A 550 -49.58 -15.53 48.30
C ASN A 550 -50.40 -16.14 47.15
N VAL A 551 -51.37 -17.00 47.45
CA VAL A 551 -52.29 -17.56 46.44
C VAL A 551 -53.13 -16.45 45.82
N ALA A 552 -53.67 -15.53 46.63
CA ALA A 552 -54.43 -14.38 46.13
C ALA A 552 -53.58 -13.48 45.21
N ALA A 553 -52.33 -13.17 45.59
CA ALA A 553 -51.41 -12.38 44.76
C ALA A 553 -51.05 -13.06 43.43
N ARG A 554 -50.85 -14.39 43.43
CA ARG A 554 -50.64 -15.17 42.19
C ARG A 554 -51.86 -15.15 41.27
N ASN A 555 -53.06 -15.27 41.84
CA ASN A 555 -54.30 -15.21 41.08
C ASN A 555 -54.53 -13.82 40.49
N ASP A 556 -54.28 -12.76 41.27
CA ASP A 556 -54.42 -11.37 40.80
C ASP A 556 -53.44 -11.06 39.66
N LEU A 557 -52.17 -11.44 39.81
CA LEU A 557 -51.18 -11.31 38.74
C LEU A 557 -51.60 -12.06 37.46
N THR A 558 -52.18 -13.24 37.59
CA THR A 558 -52.70 -14.02 36.46
C THR A 558 -53.88 -13.30 35.78
N GLN A 559 -54.80 -12.73 36.56
CA GLN A 559 -55.92 -11.94 36.03
C GLN A 559 -55.45 -10.67 35.34
N GLN A 560 -54.44 -9.97 35.88
CA GLN A 560 -53.84 -8.81 35.24
C GLN A 560 -53.24 -9.16 33.88
N LEU A 561 -52.56 -10.30 33.75
CA LEU A 561 -52.04 -10.78 32.46
C LEU A 561 -53.15 -11.11 31.47
N LEU A 562 -54.23 -11.75 31.90
CA LEU A 562 -55.37 -12.05 31.03
C LEU A 562 -56.07 -10.77 30.56
N ALA A 563 -56.27 -9.80 31.45
CA ALA A 563 -56.83 -8.51 31.09
C ALA A 563 -55.92 -7.73 30.13
N TYR A 564 -54.60 -7.76 30.36
CA TYR A 564 -53.61 -7.20 29.45
C TYR A 564 -53.68 -7.83 28.06
N GLU A 565 -53.79 -9.16 27.99
CA GLU A 565 -53.87 -9.90 26.72
C GLU A 565 -55.10 -9.49 25.90
N GLN A 566 -56.26 -9.35 26.55
CA GLN A 566 -57.52 -9.00 25.89
C GLN A 566 -57.61 -7.53 25.49
N ALA A 567 -57.01 -6.63 26.27
CA ALA A 567 -57.07 -5.19 26.02
C ALA A 567 -56.04 -4.73 24.97
N MET A 568 -55.00 -5.51 24.72
CA MET A 568 -53.91 -5.15 23.82
C MET A 568 -54.34 -5.20 22.35
N ASN A 569 -54.00 -4.16 21.58
CA ASN A 569 -54.08 -4.24 20.12
C ASN A 569 -52.82 -4.90 19.56
N TRP A 570 -52.95 -6.17 19.16
CA TRP A 570 -51.84 -6.99 18.65
C TRP A 570 -51.34 -6.59 17.26
N GLU A 571 -52.10 -5.81 16.48
CA GLU A 571 -51.66 -5.35 15.16
C GLU A 571 -50.60 -4.26 15.23
N THR A 572 -50.63 -3.44 16.28
CA THR A 572 -49.72 -2.30 16.47
C THR A 572 -48.96 -2.38 17.79
N ALA A 573 -48.73 -3.60 18.28
CA ALA A 573 -48.12 -3.80 19.59
C ALA A 573 -46.64 -3.38 19.62
N ASP A 574 -46.22 -2.72 20.70
CA ASP A 574 -44.80 -2.62 21.02
C ASP A 574 -44.33 -3.95 21.60
N TRP A 575 -43.87 -4.81 20.70
CA TRP A 575 -43.46 -6.16 21.04
C TRP A 575 -42.32 -6.22 22.09
N LYS A 576 -41.46 -5.20 22.16
CA LYS A 576 -40.41 -5.13 23.18
C LYS A 576 -41.01 -4.91 24.56
N ALA A 577 -42.01 -4.02 24.67
CA ALA A 577 -42.76 -3.79 25.90
C ALA A 577 -43.57 -5.04 26.32
N VAL A 578 -44.18 -5.74 25.36
CA VAL A 578 -44.89 -7.01 25.61
C VAL A 578 -43.95 -8.05 26.24
N GLN A 579 -42.74 -8.22 25.67
CA GLN A 579 -41.79 -9.20 26.18
C GLN A 579 -41.21 -8.84 27.56
N GLN A 580 -40.98 -7.55 27.82
CA GLN A 580 -40.58 -7.06 29.15
C GLN A 580 -41.67 -7.31 30.20
N THR A 581 -42.94 -7.05 29.85
CA THR A 581 -44.10 -7.30 30.72
C THR A 581 -44.18 -8.78 31.11
N LEU A 582 -44.02 -9.68 30.14
CA LEU A 582 -44.05 -11.12 30.39
C LEU A 582 -42.89 -11.59 31.30
N ASN A 583 -41.70 -11.03 31.14
CA ASN A 583 -40.55 -11.34 32.00
C ASN A 583 -40.77 -10.84 33.43
N ALA A 584 -41.23 -9.59 33.59
CA ALA A 584 -41.53 -9.01 34.90
C ALA A 584 -42.59 -9.82 35.65
N ALA A 585 -43.64 -10.30 34.95
CA ALA A 585 -44.67 -11.14 35.55
C ALA A 585 -44.13 -12.49 36.02
N ARG A 586 -43.22 -13.13 35.26
CA ARG A 586 -42.56 -14.39 35.68
C ARG A 586 -41.72 -14.20 36.93
N ASP A 587 -41.03 -13.08 37.04
CA ASP A 587 -40.22 -12.77 38.22
C ASP A 587 -41.10 -12.47 39.45
N ALA A 588 -42.19 -11.71 39.28
CA ALA A 588 -43.16 -11.45 40.34
C ALA A 588 -43.82 -12.75 40.85
N PHE A 589 -44.21 -13.66 39.95
CA PHE A 589 -44.84 -14.93 40.33
C PHE A 589 -43.93 -15.80 41.22
N ARG A 590 -42.61 -15.80 40.96
CA ARG A 590 -41.61 -16.54 41.77
C ARG A 590 -41.49 -16.02 43.21
N GLN A 591 -41.77 -14.73 43.43
CA GLN A 591 -41.62 -14.10 44.74
C GLN A 591 -42.78 -14.43 45.70
N TYR A 592 -43.95 -14.81 45.20
CA TYR A 592 -45.12 -15.17 46.01
C TYR A 592 -45.03 -16.62 46.51
N SER A 593 -44.24 -16.85 47.56
CA SER A 593 -43.97 -18.16 48.19
C SER A 593 -43.84 -17.98 49.72
N PRO A 594 -44.20 -18.96 50.58
CA PRO A 594 -44.68 -20.31 50.29
C PRO A 594 -46.18 -20.39 49.99
N VAL A 595 -46.57 -21.45 49.28
CA VAL A 595 -47.96 -21.87 49.02
C VAL A 595 -48.07 -23.38 49.24
N ASP A 596 -49.27 -23.92 49.50
CA ASP A 596 -49.45 -25.37 49.59
C ASP A 596 -49.35 -26.06 48.22
N ARG A 597 -49.20 -27.39 48.22
CA ARG A 597 -48.94 -28.16 47.00
C ARG A 597 -50.10 -28.13 45.99
N ALA A 598 -51.35 -28.09 46.46
CA ALA A 598 -52.51 -28.05 45.58
C ALA A 598 -52.60 -26.66 44.93
N SER A 599 -52.59 -25.61 45.75
CA SER A 599 -52.64 -24.23 45.26
C SER A 599 -51.43 -23.86 44.38
N HIS A 600 -50.24 -24.43 44.64
CA HIS A 600 -49.08 -24.25 43.77
C HIS A 600 -49.37 -24.76 42.35
N LYS A 601 -49.91 -25.99 42.24
CA LYS A 601 -50.21 -26.61 40.95
C LYS A 601 -51.25 -25.77 40.20
N ASP A 602 -52.34 -25.40 40.87
CA ASP A 602 -53.44 -24.69 40.24
C ASP A 602 -53.03 -23.28 39.78
N THR A 603 -52.37 -22.51 40.67
CA THR A 603 -51.87 -21.15 40.33
C THR A 603 -50.79 -21.18 39.24
N GLN A 604 -49.89 -22.17 39.25
CA GLN A 604 -48.85 -22.32 38.23
C GLN A 604 -49.46 -22.63 36.85
N THR A 605 -50.44 -23.54 36.79
CA THR A 605 -51.10 -23.90 35.53
C THR A 605 -51.87 -22.70 34.94
N ALA A 606 -52.62 -21.97 35.76
CA ALA A 606 -53.36 -20.79 35.31
C ALA A 606 -52.42 -19.68 34.81
N PHE A 607 -51.35 -19.37 35.56
CA PHE A 607 -50.35 -18.39 35.17
C PHE A 607 -49.62 -18.76 33.88
N GLN A 608 -49.23 -20.04 33.74
CA GLN A 608 -48.56 -20.52 32.53
C GLN A 608 -49.47 -20.39 31.30
N SER A 609 -50.75 -20.74 31.43
CA SER A 609 -51.72 -20.57 30.34
C SER A 609 -51.86 -19.11 29.90
N ALA A 610 -51.88 -18.15 30.83
CA ALA A 610 -51.92 -16.72 30.48
C ALA A 610 -50.63 -16.26 29.80
N CYS A 611 -49.46 -16.72 30.28
CA CYS A 611 -48.17 -16.44 29.65
C CYS A 611 -48.08 -17.02 28.23
N ASP A 612 -48.59 -18.23 28.02
CA ASP A 612 -48.55 -18.92 26.73
C ASP A 612 -49.46 -18.24 25.70
N ALA A 613 -50.62 -17.72 26.12
CA ALA A 613 -51.51 -16.95 25.26
C ALA A 613 -50.83 -15.67 24.74
N ILE A 614 -50.18 -14.90 25.62
CA ILE A 614 -49.41 -13.70 25.23
C ILE A 614 -48.22 -14.08 24.34
N TYR A 615 -47.52 -15.16 24.66
CA TYR A 615 -46.37 -15.62 23.88
C TYR A 615 -46.76 -16.13 22.48
N ALA A 616 -47.97 -16.66 22.30
CA ALA A 616 -48.47 -17.08 21.00
C ALA A 616 -48.51 -15.90 20.00
N HIS A 617 -48.98 -14.71 20.42
CA HIS A 617 -48.97 -13.50 19.59
C HIS A 617 -47.55 -13.08 19.18
N ILE A 618 -46.57 -13.14 20.11
CA ILE A 618 -45.16 -12.87 19.81
C ILE A 618 -44.63 -13.88 18.77
N LYS A 619 -45.02 -15.15 18.89
CA LYS A 619 -44.61 -16.22 17.97
C LYS A 619 -45.20 -16.03 16.57
N GLU A 620 -46.45 -15.58 16.45
CA GLU A 620 -47.05 -15.26 15.14
C GLU A 620 -46.31 -14.12 14.45
N GLU A 621 -45.98 -13.06 15.20
CA GLU A 621 -45.21 -11.93 14.67
C GLU A 621 -43.79 -12.35 14.24
N TYR A 622 -43.12 -13.20 15.02
CA TYR A 622 -41.87 -13.83 14.60
C TYR A 622 -42.01 -14.57 13.27
N GLY A 623 -43.11 -15.30 13.08
CA GLY A 623 -43.41 -15.98 11.81
C GLY A 623 -43.55 -15.01 10.65
N ARG A 624 -44.32 -13.92 10.82
CA ARG A 624 -44.49 -12.88 9.78
C ARG A 624 -43.17 -12.20 9.41
N ASN A 625 -42.40 -11.78 10.41
CA ASN A 625 -41.12 -11.10 10.18
C ASN A 625 -40.07 -12.03 9.56
N LEU A 626 -40.06 -13.31 9.91
CA LEU A 626 -39.21 -14.30 9.25
C LEU A 626 -39.60 -14.49 7.79
N ALA A 627 -40.88 -14.62 7.46
CA ALA A 627 -41.35 -14.75 6.08
C ALA A 627 -40.96 -13.54 5.21
N LEU A 628 -41.05 -12.31 5.76
CA LEU A 628 -40.58 -11.10 5.08
C LEU A 628 -39.07 -11.13 4.84
N LYS A 629 -38.29 -11.58 5.82
CA LYS A 629 -36.82 -11.71 5.71
C LYS A 629 -36.41 -12.81 4.73
N GLU A 630 -37.13 -13.93 4.69
CA GLU A 630 -36.95 -14.98 3.68
C GLU A 630 -37.24 -14.47 2.26
N ALA A 631 -38.29 -13.68 2.08
CA ALA A 631 -38.59 -13.04 0.79
C ALA A 631 -37.48 -12.06 0.35
N ILE A 632 -36.88 -11.32 1.30
CA ILE A 632 -35.72 -10.46 1.02
C ILE A 632 -34.52 -11.29 0.54
N VAL A 633 -34.21 -12.39 1.22
CA VAL A 633 -33.11 -13.29 0.84
C VAL A 633 -33.33 -13.86 -0.56
N SER A 634 -34.54 -14.35 -0.86
CA SER A 634 -34.89 -14.89 -2.18
C SER A 634 -34.79 -13.84 -3.29
N LYS A 635 -35.20 -12.59 -3.02
CA LYS A 635 -34.99 -11.48 -3.97
C LYS A 635 -33.50 -11.21 -4.19
N ALA A 636 -32.69 -11.16 -3.12
CA ALA A 636 -31.25 -10.96 -3.24
C ALA A 636 -30.56 -12.09 -4.02
N GLU A 637 -31.01 -13.34 -3.84
CA GLU A 637 -30.56 -14.49 -4.63
C GLU A 637 -30.82 -14.28 -6.13
N SER A 638 -32.03 -13.81 -6.49
CA SER A 638 -32.35 -13.52 -7.90
C SER A 638 -31.48 -12.40 -8.51
N MET A 639 -30.98 -11.47 -7.68
CA MET A 639 -30.10 -10.39 -8.13
C MET A 639 -28.69 -10.88 -8.47
N VAL A 640 -28.24 -12.02 -7.93
CA VAL A 640 -26.91 -12.59 -8.21
C VAL A 640 -26.73 -12.86 -9.70
N SER A 641 -27.79 -13.27 -10.39
CA SER A 641 -27.77 -13.61 -11.82
C SER A 641 -28.49 -12.60 -12.70
N HIS A 642 -28.87 -11.42 -12.17
CA HIS A 642 -29.57 -10.40 -12.93
C HIS A 642 -28.66 -9.80 -14.03
N GLU A 643 -29.21 -9.54 -15.21
CA GLU A 643 -28.42 -9.09 -16.37
C GLU A 643 -27.87 -7.67 -16.17
N ASP A 644 -28.74 -6.75 -15.75
CA ASP A 644 -28.34 -5.38 -15.39
C ASP A 644 -27.71 -5.36 -13.99
N LEU A 645 -26.40 -5.13 -13.96
CA LEU A 645 -25.62 -5.12 -12.73
C LEU A 645 -25.86 -3.87 -11.88
N ASP A 646 -26.11 -2.71 -12.51
CA ASP A 646 -26.35 -1.47 -11.79
C ASP A 646 -27.72 -1.54 -11.09
N GLU A 647 -28.73 -2.08 -11.78
CA GLU A 647 -30.03 -2.36 -11.18
C GLU A 647 -29.91 -3.38 -10.03
N ALA A 648 -29.16 -4.46 -10.21
CA ALA A 648 -28.94 -5.47 -9.18
C ALA A 648 -28.30 -4.89 -7.91
N ILE A 649 -27.32 -3.98 -8.07
CA ILE A 649 -26.65 -3.30 -6.95
C ILE A 649 -27.63 -2.43 -6.17
N GLU A 650 -28.44 -1.61 -6.85
CA GLU A 650 -29.41 -0.74 -6.19
C GLU A 650 -30.51 -1.54 -5.48
N GLN A 651 -31.00 -2.61 -6.11
CA GLN A 651 -31.97 -3.52 -5.49
C GLN A 651 -31.40 -4.20 -4.24
N VAL A 652 -30.16 -4.72 -4.29
CA VAL A 652 -29.51 -5.33 -3.12
C VAL A 652 -29.32 -4.33 -1.97
N LYS A 653 -28.96 -3.07 -2.26
CA LYS A 653 -28.88 -2.02 -1.23
C LYS A 653 -30.23 -1.75 -0.59
N GLN A 654 -31.30 -1.67 -1.38
CA GLN A 654 -32.66 -1.49 -0.87
C GLN A 654 -33.07 -2.66 0.02
N LEU A 655 -32.82 -3.89 -0.41
CA LEU A 655 -33.09 -5.11 0.36
C LEU A 655 -32.36 -5.13 1.73
N GLN A 656 -31.12 -4.63 1.79
CA GLN A 656 -30.39 -4.47 3.06
C GLN A 656 -31.00 -3.39 3.98
N GLN A 657 -31.64 -2.36 3.42
CA GLN A 657 -32.37 -1.35 4.20
C GLN A 657 -33.70 -1.90 4.71
N ASP A 658 -34.47 -2.56 3.83
CA ASP A 658 -35.74 -3.20 4.16
C ASP A 658 -35.57 -4.24 5.27
N TRP A 659 -34.46 -4.99 5.24
CA TRP A 659 -34.09 -5.94 6.29
C TRP A 659 -34.06 -5.32 7.69
N LYS A 660 -33.54 -4.09 7.81
CA LYS A 660 -33.41 -3.36 9.08
C LYS A 660 -34.75 -2.80 9.57
N ALA A 661 -35.69 -2.57 8.66
CA ALA A 661 -37.02 -2.07 8.98
C ALA A 661 -37.95 -3.17 9.51
N ILE A 662 -37.66 -4.44 9.21
CA ILE A 662 -38.42 -5.58 9.72
C ILE A 662 -38.18 -5.73 11.24
N GLY A 663 -39.28 -5.94 11.96
CA GLY A 663 -39.32 -6.01 13.42
C GLY A 663 -38.63 -7.24 14.01
N MET A 664 -39.07 -7.60 15.22
CA MET A 664 -38.40 -8.64 15.99
C MET A 664 -38.53 -10.03 15.38
N THR A 665 -37.48 -10.83 15.57
CA THR A 665 -37.36 -12.22 15.10
C THR A 665 -36.60 -13.06 16.13
N PRO A 666 -36.71 -14.40 16.10
CA PRO A 666 -35.86 -15.28 16.89
C PRO A 666 -34.39 -15.13 16.46
N LYS A 667 -33.51 -14.81 17.40
CA LYS A 667 -32.08 -14.49 17.13
C LYS A 667 -31.37 -15.49 16.21
N GLY A 668 -31.61 -16.80 16.40
CA GLY A 668 -30.94 -17.83 15.61
C GLY A 668 -31.38 -17.88 14.13
N ALA A 669 -32.67 -17.73 13.85
CA ALA A 669 -33.19 -17.75 12.49
C ALA A 669 -32.82 -16.46 11.73
N ASP A 670 -32.87 -15.32 12.43
CA ASP A 670 -32.46 -14.02 11.90
C ASP A 670 -31.00 -14.01 11.43
N GLN A 671 -30.09 -14.50 12.27
CA GLN A 671 -28.67 -14.55 11.96
C GLN A 671 -28.37 -15.42 10.73
N LYS A 672 -29.07 -16.54 10.59
CA LYS A 672 -28.92 -17.44 9.44
C LYS A 672 -29.36 -16.77 8.13
N LEU A 673 -30.54 -16.18 8.13
CA LEU A 673 -31.08 -15.48 6.95
C LEU A 673 -30.25 -14.23 6.61
N TRP A 674 -29.71 -13.52 7.61
CA TRP A 674 -28.79 -12.39 7.38
C TRP A 674 -27.49 -12.82 6.69
N GLN A 675 -26.91 -13.95 7.10
CA GLN A 675 -25.72 -14.51 6.44
C GLN A 675 -26.00 -14.84 4.98
N GLN A 676 -27.16 -15.40 4.67
CA GLN A 676 -27.58 -15.70 3.29
C GLN A 676 -27.76 -14.41 2.47
N LEU A 677 -28.48 -13.42 2.99
CA LEU A 677 -28.62 -12.11 2.32
C LEU A 677 -27.26 -11.49 2.01
N ARG A 678 -26.33 -11.53 2.98
CA ARG A 678 -24.97 -11.00 2.80
C ARG A 678 -24.20 -11.77 1.73
N GLN A 679 -24.29 -13.09 1.71
CA GLN A 679 -23.64 -13.92 0.71
C GLN A 679 -24.10 -13.56 -0.71
N HIS A 680 -25.42 -13.37 -0.92
CA HIS A 680 -25.94 -12.96 -2.22
C HIS A 680 -25.53 -11.52 -2.58
N ALA A 681 -25.53 -10.60 -1.62
CA ALA A 681 -25.06 -9.24 -1.83
C ALA A 681 -23.58 -9.21 -2.25
N ASP A 682 -22.73 -9.96 -1.55
CA ASP A 682 -21.30 -10.06 -1.83
C ASP A 682 -21.06 -10.63 -3.25
N ALA A 683 -21.87 -11.60 -3.70
CA ALA A 683 -21.80 -12.14 -5.06
C ALA A 683 -22.15 -11.11 -6.15
N VAL A 684 -23.15 -10.24 -5.91
CA VAL A 684 -23.48 -9.14 -6.84
C VAL A 684 -22.32 -8.13 -6.93
N PHE A 685 -21.73 -7.74 -5.79
CA PHE A 685 -20.58 -6.83 -5.79
C PHE A 685 -19.31 -7.46 -6.38
N ALA A 686 -19.14 -8.79 -6.28
CA ALA A 686 -18.04 -9.50 -6.92
C ALA A 686 -18.08 -9.35 -8.46
N ARG A 687 -19.28 -9.47 -9.07
CA ARG A 687 -19.47 -9.24 -10.52
C ARG A 687 -19.05 -7.83 -10.97
N LEU A 688 -19.26 -6.81 -10.12
CA LEU A 688 -18.81 -5.44 -10.40
C LEU A 688 -17.28 -5.32 -10.42
N ASN A 689 -16.62 -5.98 -9.47
CA ASN A 689 -15.16 -6.01 -9.44
C ASN A 689 -14.62 -6.76 -10.67
N GLU A 690 -15.20 -7.91 -11.03
CA GLU A 690 -14.82 -8.65 -12.23
C GLU A 690 -15.00 -7.82 -13.52
N GLN A 691 -16.11 -7.09 -13.68
CA GLN A 691 -16.33 -6.24 -14.84
C GLN A 691 -15.30 -5.09 -14.92
N ARG A 692 -14.94 -4.51 -13.77
CA ARG A 692 -13.90 -3.47 -13.67
C ARG A 692 -12.51 -4.02 -14.01
N ASP A 693 -12.19 -5.20 -13.49
CA ASP A 693 -10.90 -5.86 -13.73
C ASP A 693 -10.77 -6.30 -15.20
N ALA A 694 -11.83 -6.86 -15.78
CA ALA A 694 -11.87 -7.20 -17.20
C ALA A 694 -11.70 -5.97 -18.10
N ARG A 695 -12.37 -4.85 -17.79
CA ARG A 695 -12.21 -3.59 -18.52
C ARG A 695 -10.79 -3.04 -18.40
N LYS A 696 -10.19 -3.12 -17.21
CA LYS A 696 -8.80 -2.69 -16.97
C LYS A 696 -7.81 -3.59 -17.73
N ALA A 697 -8.02 -4.90 -17.73
CA ALA A 697 -7.20 -5.86 -18.47
C ALA A 697 -7.27 -5.59 -19.98
N ALA A 698 -8.47 -5.40 -20.54
CA ALA A 698 -8.65 -5.08 -21.96
C ALA A 698 -7.93 -3.77 -22.35
N LEU A 699 -8.05 -2.72 -21.53
CA LEU A 699 -7.33 -1.46 -21.75
C LEU A 699 -5.81 -1.64 -21.69
N ASN A 700 -5.31 -2.43 -20.74
CA ASN A 700 -3.88 -2.72 -20.63
C ASN A 700 -3.34 -3.49 -21.86
N THR A 701 -4.12 -4.44 -22.41
CA THR A 701 -3.76 -5.14 -23.64
C THR A 701 -3.61 -4.16 -24.82
N VAL A 702 -4.59 -3.28 -25.03
CA VAL A 702 -4.54 -2.28 -26.11
C VAL A 702 -3.38 -1.31 -25.93
N VAL A 703 -3.06 -0.90 -24.69
CA VAL A 703 -1.89 -0.07 -24.40
C VAL A 703 -0.59 -0.81 -24.71
N SER A 704 -0.48 -2.09 -24.34
CA SER A 704 0.69 -2.92 -24.63
C SER A 704 0.90 -3.11 -26.13
N GLU A 705 -0.16 -3.29 -26.91
CA GLU A 705 -0.10 -3.37 -28.37
C GLU A 705 0.43 -2.06 -28.96
N ALA A 706 -0.05 -0.93 -28.47
CA ALA A 706 0.41 0.39 -28.90
C ALA A 706 1.89 0.64 -28.53
N GLU A 707 2.32 0.21 -27.34
CA GLU A 707 3.73 0.29 -26.92
C GLU A 707 4.64 -0.58 -27.80
N ALA A 708 4.19 -1.78 -28.16
CA ALA A 708 4.93 -2.66 -29.09
C ALA A 708 5.08 -2.02 -30.48
N MET A 709 4.06 -1.33 -30.99
CA MET A 709 4.15 -0.58 -32.26
C MET A 709 5.16 0.58 -32.18
N VAL A 710 5.21 1.29 -31.05
CA VAL A 710 6.22 2.35 -30.85
C VAL A 710 7.63 1.76 -30.76
N ALA A 711 7.80 0.62 -30.10
CA ALA A 711 9.09 -0.08 -30.06
C ALA A 711 9.52 -0.60 -31.45
N GLU A 712 8.58 -1.11 -32.25
CA GLU A 712 8.79 -1.48 -33.66
C GLU A 712 9.29 -0.27 -34.46
N ALA A 713 8.64 0.89 -34.33
CA ALA A 713 9.06 2.13 -34.97
C ALA A 713 10.47 2.58 -34.52
N GLN A 714 10.77 2.48 -33.23
CA GLN A 714 12.11 2.81 -32.70
C GLN A 714 13.19 1.92 -33.31
N ALA A 715 12.96 0.62 -33.35
CA ALA A 715 13.92 -0.34 -33.89
C ALA A 715 14.20 -0.09 -35.38
N ILE A 716 13.14 0.17 -36.16
CA ILE A 716 13.26 0.47 -37.59
C ILE A 716 14.02 1.79 -37.81
N VAL A 717 13.70 2.85 -37.05
CA VAL A 717 14.38 4.16 -37.19
C VAL A 717 15.85 4.11 -36.76
N ALA A 718 16.20 3.27 -35.79
CA ALA A 718 17.57 3.09 -35.32
C ALA A 718 18.46 2.31 -36.30
N ASP A 719 17.89 1.60 -37.27
CA ASP A 719 18.65 0.86 -38.26
C ASP A 719 19.19 1.81 -39.36
N GLU A 720 20.50 2.05 -39.32
CA GLU A 720 21.20 2.89 -40.28
C GLU A 720 21.29 2.24 -41.68
N SER A 721 21.08 0.93 -41.82
CA SER A 721 21.14 0.24 -43.11
C SER A 721 19.91 0.47 -44.00
N ILE A 722 18.79 0.90 -43.41
CA ILE A 722 17.53 1.09 -44.14
C ILE A 722 17.53 2.44 -44.86
N GLU A 723 17.19 2.44 -46.14
CA GLU A 723 17.05 3.65 -46.94
C GLU A 723 15.97 4.59 -46.37
N ALA A 724 16.22 5.90 -46.40
CA ALA A 724 15.35 6.91 -45.80
C ALA A 724 13.90 6.88 -46.35
N GLN A 725 13.74 6.52 -47.63
CA GLN A 725 12.42 6.39 -48.25
C GLN A 725 11.66 5.15 -47.76
N SER A 726 12.36 4.04 -47.53
CA SER A 726 11.77 2.81 -47.00
C SER A 726 11.33 3.01 -45.54
N LEU A 727 12.17 3.66 -44.72
CA LEU A 727 11.85 4.07 -43.35
C LEU A 727 10.56 4.91 -43.26
N ALA A 728 10.41 5.89 -44.16
CA ALA A 728 9.23 6.74 -44.20
C ALA A 728 7.93 5.99 -44.52
N ASN A 729 8.01 4.96 -45.37
CA ASN A 729 6.87 4.10 -45.67
C ASN A 729 6.49 3.23 -44.46
N SER A 730 7.46 2.55 -43.86
CA SER A 730 7.23 1.70 -42.67
C SER A 730 6.65 2.49 -41.50
N LEU A 731 7.16 3.70 -41.23
CA LEU A 731 6.67 4.54 -40.14
C LEU A 731 5.25 5.09 -40.41
N ARG A 732 4.90 5.33 -41.68
CA ARG A 732 3.53 5.69 -42.09
C ARG A 732 2.55 4.56 -41.79
N ASP A 733 2.93 3.32 -42.07
CA ASP A 733 2.08 2.14 -41.83
C ASP A 733 1.89 1.88 -40.32
N ILE A 734 2.95 2.03 -39.52
CA ILE A 734 2.87 1.94 -38.06
C ILE A 734 1.95 3.04 -37.49
N ASN A 735 2.07 4.28 -37.99
CA ASN A 735 1.19 5.38 -37.59
C ASN A 735 -0.28 5.13 -37.96
N ALA A 736 -0.56 4.51 -39.11
CA ALA A 736 -1.91 4.14 -39.50
C ALA A 736 -2.51 3.08 -38.56
N ARG A 737 -1.73 2.05 -38.21
CA ARG A 737 -2.14 1.01 -37.23
C ARG A 737 -2.38 1.62 -35.84
N PHE A 738 -1.46 2.46 -35.36
CA PHE A 738 -1.58 3.11 -34.05
C PHE A 738 -2.85 3.98 -33.93
N ARG A 739 -3.21 4.73 -34.98
CA ARG A 739 -4.42 5.57 -34.99
C ARG A 739 -5.74 4.79 -34.92
N SER A 740 -5.72 3.49 -35.23
CA SER A 740 -6.91 2.63 -35.15
C SER A 740 -7.17 2.09 -33.75
N LEU A 741 -6.23 2.25 -32.81
CA LEU A 741 -6.36 1.78 -31.43
C LEU A 741 -7.09 2.80 -30.55
N GLU A 742 -8.07 2.33 -29.77
CA GLU A 742 -8.74 3.14 -28.75
C GLU A 742 -7.96 3.13 -27.44
N LEU A 743 -7.20 4.20 -27.19
CA LEU A 743 -6.29 4.30 -26.05
C LEU A 743 -6.81 5.24 -24.96
N PRO A 744 -6.47 4.98 -23.68
CA PRO A 744 -6.60 5.96 -22.61
C PRO A 744 -5.85 7.25 -22.96
N ARG A 745 -6.43 8.40 -22.59
CA ARG A 745 -5.91 9.74 -22.94
C ARG A 745 -4.43 9.94 -22.61
N SER A 746 -3.97 9.45 -21.46
CA SER A 746 -2.58 9.55 -21.02
C SER A 746 -1.62 8.70 -21.89
N ALA A 747 -2.02 7.46 -22.22
CA ALA A 747 -1.24 6.57 -23.08
C ALA A 747 -1.17 7.12 -24.51
N HIS A 748 -2.31 7.57 -25.06
CA HIS A 748 -2.37 8.17 -26.39
C HIS A 748 -1.43 9.37 -26.53
N GLN A 749 -1.45 10.30 -25.57
CA GLN A 749 -0.59 11.48 -25.59
C GLN A 749 0.91 11.14 -25.56
N ARG A 750 1.32 10.22 -24.68
CA ARG A 750 2.73 9.81 -24.55
C ARG A 750 3.23 9.10 -25.81
N LEU A 751 2.47 8.15 -26.34
CA LEU A 751 2.88 7.32 -27.47
C LEU A 751 2.81 8.06 -28.81
N SER A 752 1.79 8.91 -29.01
CA SER A 752 1.72 9.78 -30.20
C SER A 752 2.94 10.71 -30.28
N LYS A 753 3.33 11.32 -29.15
CA LYS A 753 4.50 12.19 -29.11
C LYS A 753 5.78 11.47 -29.54
N ALA A 754 5.97 10.23 -29.10
CA ALA A 754 7.13 9.42 -29.49
C ALA A 754 7.15 9.16 -31.01
N LEU A 755 6.00 8.80 -31.61
CA LEU A 755 5.89 8.58 -33.05
C LEU A 755 6.11 9.87 -33.86
N ASP A 756 5.64 11.02 -33.37
CA ASP A 756 5.86 12.33 -34.01
C ASP A 756 7.35 12.74 -34.00
N GLU A 757 8.07 12.45 -32.90
CA GLU A 757 9.51 12.65 -32.80
C GLU A 757 10.26 11.78 -33.82
N MET A 758 9.89 10.50 -33.95
CA MET A 758 10.46 9.59 -34.96
C MET A 758 10.16 10.04 -36.40
N GLN A 759 8.95 10.54 -36.66
CA GLN A 759 8.56 11.04 -37.97
C GLN A 759 9.42 12.24 -38.39
N SER A 760 9.71 13.13 -37.45
CA SER A 760 10.58 14.29 -37.66
C SER A 760 12.03 13.88 -37.94
N ALA A 761 12.52 12.85 -37.25
CA ALA A 761 13.86 12.30 -37.47
C ALA A 761 14.00 11.67 -38.87
N VAL A 762 13.02 10.85 -39.29
CA VAL A 762 13.01 10.22 -40.63
C VAL A 762 12.93 11.28 -41.73
N GLN A 763 12.11 12.32 -41.56
CA GLN A 763 12.02 13.43 -42.51
C GLN A 763 13.35 14.17 -42.68
N SER A 764 14.07 14.38 -41.57
CA SER A 764 15.40 15.00 -41.59
C SER A 764 16.41 14.14 -42.35
N ARG A 765 16.40 12.82 -42.14
CA ARG A 765 17.25 11.85 -42.85
C ARG A 765 16.94 11.80 -44.36
N GLN A 766 15.67 11.87 -44.75
CA GLN A 766 15.28 11.96 -46.16
C GLN A 766 15.81 13.25 -46.82
N GLN A 767 15.71 14.38 -46.13
CA GLN A 767 16.21 15.65 -46.64
C GLN A 767 17.74 15.62 -46.81
N GLN A 768 18.46 15.03 -45.85
CA GLN A 768 19.92 14.86 -45.94
C GLN A 768 20.32 13.99 -47.13
N ALA A 769 19.71 12.81 -47.28
CA ALA A 769 19.99 11.91 -48.41
C ALA A 769 19.68 12.57 -49.78
N SER A 770 18.58 13.34 -49.86
CA SER A 770 18.25 14.09 -51.08
C SER A 770 19.27 15.19 -51.37
N ASN A 771 19.71 15.93 -50.36
CA ASN A 771 20.73 16.97 -50.52
C ASN A 771 22.08 16.37 -50.96
N GLU A 772 22.49 15.23 -50.40
CA GLU A 772 23.70 14.51 -50.80
C GLU A 772 23.66 14.06 -52.26
N GLN A 773 22.52 13.54 -52.73
CA GLN A 773 22.33 13.18 -54.14
C GLN A 773 22.45 14.39 -55.07
N ILE A 774 21.85 15.52 -54.69
CA ILE A 774 21.94 16.77 -55.46
C ILE A 774 23.40 17.22 -55.54
N LEU A 775 24.13 17.24 -54.43
CA LEU A 775 25.55 17.62 -54.41
C LEU A 775 26.41 16.66 -55.22
N ALA A 776 26.19 15.35 -55.13
CA ALA A 776 26.90 14.36 -55.94
C ALA A 776 26.68 14.56 -57.44
N ALA A 777 25.45 14.87 -57.86
CA ALA A 777 25.09 15.16 -59.24
C ALA A 777 25.77 16.44 -59.77
N TRP A 778 25.86 17.49 -58.95
CA TRP A 778 26.60 18.70 -59.31
C TRP A 778 28.11 18.50 -59.36
N ASN A 779 28.67 17.70 -58.45
CA ASN A 779 30.08 17.31 -58.50
C ASN A 779 30.42 16.55 -59.79
N GLY A 780 29.50 15.69 -60.26
CA GLY A 780 29.66 15.01 -61.55
C GLY A 780 29.70 15.96 -62.75
N VAL A 781 28.91 17.03 -62.73
CA VAL A 781 28.98 18.10 -63.76
C VAL A 781 30.32 18.83 -63.71
N ILE A 782 30.77 19.20 -62.50
CA ILE A 782 32.03 19.93 -62.31
C ILE A 782 33.23 19.09 -62.79
N GLN A 783 33.30 17.82 -62.42
CA GLN A 783 34.39 16.94 -62.84
C GLN A 783 34.48 16.84 -64.37
N ARG A 784 33.34 16.83 -65.07
CA ARG A 784 33.30 16.81 -66.54
C ARG A 784 33.77 18.13 -67.16
N LEU A 785 33.41 19.28 -66.55
CA LEU A 785 33.93 20.58 -66.98
C LEU A 785 35.45 20.68 -66.81
N GLU A 786 35.99 20.15 -65.71
CA GLU A 786 37.43 20.09 -65.46
C GLU A 786 38.16 19.17 -66.45
N ALA A 787 37.61 17.98 -66.71
CA ALA A 787 38.17 17.03 -67.66
C ALA A 787 38.18 17.57 -69.10
N LEU A 788 37.10 18.25 -69.52
CA LEU A 788 37.03 18.93 -70.82
C LEU A 788 38.13 19.98 -71.00
N GLN A 789 38.42 20.77 -69.97
CA GLN A 789 39.47 21.79 -70.01
C GLN A 789 40.88 21.18 -70.00
N ALA A 790 41.05 20.06 -69.31
CA ALA A 790 42.32 19.33 -69.26
C ALA A 790 42.56 18.45 -70.49
N GLU A 791 41.60 18.37 -71.43
CA GLU A 791 41.59 17.44 -72.57
C GLU A 791 41.77 15.97 -72.14
N GLN A 792 41.15 15.60 -71.01
CA GLN A 792 41.19 14.26 -70.43
C GLN A 792 39.83 13.55 -70.52
N ASP A 793 39.84 12.23 -70.39
CA ASP A 793 38.61 11.46 -70.19
C ASP A 793 38.09 11.64 -68.75
N TRP A 794 36.77 11.54 -68.59
CA TRP A 794 36.07 11.62 -67.31
C TRP A 794 35.36 10.32 -66.96
N ASP A 795 35.02 10.17 -65.69
CA ASP A 795 34.24 9.04 -65.19
C ASP A 795 32.75 9.21 -65.50
N ALA A 796 32.29 8.53 -66.54
CA ALA A 796 30.88 8.55 -66.95
C ALA A 796 29.94 7.87 -65.94
N SER A 797 30.45 7.22 -64.89
CA SER A 797 29.63 6.59 -63.86
C SER A 797 29.09 7.58 -62.81
N LEU A 798 29.67 8.78 -62.70
CA LEU A 798 29.19 9.79 -61.76
C LEU A 798 27.85 10.38 -62.22
N PRO A 799 26.89 10.60 -61.30
CA PRO A 799 25.59 11.17 -61.66
C PRO A 799 25.75 12.61 -62.18
N LEU A 800 24.81 13.02 -63.03
CA LEU A 800 24.71 14.36 -63.59
C LEU A 800 23.50 15.09 -63.00
N ALA A 801 23.64 16.40 -62.82
CA ALA A 801 22.50 17.24 -62.45
C ALA A 801 21.43 17.21 -63.56
N ASN A 802 20.17 17.35 -63.15
CA ASN A 802 19.04 17.33 -64.08
C ASN A 802 19.22 18.38 -65.20
N GLY A 803 18.96 17.98 -66.44
CA GLY A 803 19.15 18.83 -67.63
C GLY A 803 20.49 18.66 -68.33
N PHE A 804 21.39 17.83 -67.78
CA PHE A 804 22.64 17.43 -68.42
C PHE A 804 22.69 15.91 -68.65
N ASP A 805 23.17 15.52 -69.82
CA ASP A 805 23.50 14.16 -70.18
C ASP A 805 24.94 14.06 -70.72
N GLU A 806 25.41 12.84 -70.94
CA GLU A 806 26.74 12.62 -71.52
C GLU A 806 26.89 13.23 -72.93
N ALA A 807 25.80 13.34 -73.69
CA ALA A 807 25.85 13.91 -75.03
C ALA A 807 26.18 15.40 -74.99
N ASN A 808 25.71 16.14 -73.99
CA ASN A 808 26.09 17.55 -73.78
C ASN A 808 27.61 17.72 -73.68
N PHE A 809 28.28 16.91 -72.87
CA PHE A 809 29.73 17.02 -72.65
C PHE A 809 30.54 16.41 -73.80
N ARG A 810 30.12 15.29 -74.39
CA ARG A 810 30.78 14.69 -75.55
C ARG A 810 30.69 15.59 -76.79
N ALA A 811 29.56 16.27 -76.99
CA ALA A 811 29.41 17.26 -78.06
C ALA A 811 30.31 18.50 -77.84
N ALA A 812 30.57 18.88 -76.59
CA ALA A 812 31.53 19.92 -76.26
C ALA A 812 32.98 19.48 -76.52
N GLN A 813 33.33 18.23 -76.19
CA GLN A 813 34.67 17.66 -76.42
C GLN A 813 35.08 17.63 -77.90
N ALA A 814 34.14 17.33 -78.79
CA ALA A 814 34.38 17.23 -80.24
C ALA A 814 34.33 18.59 -80.98
N ARG A 815 34.12 19.70 -80.26
CA ARG A 815 33.81 21.00 -80.85
C ARG A 815 35.07 21.78 -81.20
N THR A 816 35.09 22.36 -82.41
CA THR A 816 36.20 23.17 -82.92
C THR A 816 35.90 24.66 -83.01
N GLU A 817 34.61 25.06 -82.94
CA GLU A 817 34.15 26.45 -83.02
C GLU A 817 33.42 26.86 -81.73
N PHE A 818 33.78 28.02 -81.18
CA PHE A 818 33.24 28.55 -79.92
C PHE A 818 32.63 29.94 -80.14
N THR A 819 31.40 30.14 -79.64
CA THR A 819 30.61 31.37 -79.89
C THR A 819 30.34 32.18 -78.63
N GLU A 820 30.62 31.61 -77.46
CA GLU A 820 30.35 32.22 -76.15
C GLU A 820 31.64 32.73 -75.51
N ASP A 821 31.55 33.86 -74.79
CA ASP A 821 32.67 34.46 -74.07
C ASP A 821 32.74 33.92 -72.62
N ALA A 822 33.79 33.14 -72.34
CA ALA A 822 34.03 32.57 -71.02
C ALA A 822 34.18 33.64 -69.91
N GLY A 823 34.72 34.82 -70.22
CA GLY A 823 34.84 35.92 -69.26
C GLY A 823 33.47 36.44 -68.81
N ALA A 824 32.58 36.71 -69.77
CA ALA A 824 31.20 37.10 -69.48
C ALA A 824 30.42 36.02 -68.73
N LEU A 825 30.63 34.74 -69.03
CA LEU A 825 29.99 33.64 -68.33
C LEU A 825 30.48 33.46 -66.89
N CYS A 826 31.76 33.71 -66.60
CA CYS A 826 32.28 33.77 -65.24
C CYS A 826 31.55 34.83 -64.42
N VAL A 827 31.44 36.05 -64.97
CA VAL A 827 30.75 37.17 -64.30
C VAL A 827 29.27 36.86 -64.09
N ALA A 828 28.60 36.21 -65.06
CA ALA A 828 27.21 35.80 -64.91
C ALA A 828 27.01 34.76 -63.79
N MET A 829 27.87 33.75 -63.70
CA MET A 829 27.81 32.74 -62.64
C MET A 829 28.17 33.34 -61.27
N GLU A 830 29.14 34.26 -61.21
CA GLU A 830 29.49 35.01 -59.99
C GLU A 830 28.33 35.89 -59.49
N ILE A 831 27.58 36.52 -60.40
CA ILE A 831 26.34 37.25 -60.05
C ILE A 831 25.30 36.28 -59.47
N LEU A 832 25.08 35.13 -60.11
CA LEU A 832 24.14 34.11 -59.64
C LEU A 832 24.52 33.53 -58.27
N ALA A 833 25.81 33.32 -58.02
CA ALA A 833 26.37 32.82 -56.78
C ALA A 833 26.55 33.89 -55.69
N ASN A 834 26.24 35.16 -55.99
CA ASN A 834 26.51 36.30 -55.13
C ASN A 834 27.98 36.33 -54.62
N ILE A 835 28.92 36.21 -55.55
CA ILE A 835 30.38 36.35 -55.35
C ILE A 835 30.85 37.60 -56.08
N ASP A 836 31.77 38.39 -55.52
CA ASP A 836 32.35 39.54 -56.20
C ASP A 836 33.23 39.14 -57.39
N SER A 837 33.10 39.85 -58.52
CA SER A 837 33.98 39.69 -59.68
C SER A 837 35.32 40.39 -59.45
N PRO A 838 36.42 39.92 -60.07
CA PRO A 838 37.73 40.58 -60.03
C PRO A 838 37.69 42.02 -60.50
N GLU A 839 38.67 42.83 -60.09
CA GLU A 839 38.68 44.27 -60.36
C GLU A 839 38.58 44.63 -61.84
N GLN A 840 39.17 43.80 -62.70
CA GLN A 840 39.19 43.95 -64.16
C GLN A 840 37.79 43.80 -64.79
N ASP A 841 36.90 43.03 -64.15
CA ASP A 841 35.57 42.68 -64.65
C ASP A 841 34.45 43.50 -63.98
N ARG A 842 34.76 44.44 -63.07
CA ARG A 842 33.75 45.24 -62.34
C ARG A 842 32.82 46.03 -63.28
N SER A 843 33.36 46.58 -64.36
CA SER A 843 32.58 47.31 -65.36
C SER A 843 31.62 46.38 -66.13
N LEU A 844 32.09 45.19 -66.51
CA LEU A 844 31.29 44.15 -67.16
C LEU A 844 30.18 43.66 -66.24
N ARG A 845 30.49 43.39 -64.97
CA ARG A 845 29.50 42.99 -63.95
C ARG A 845 28.41 44.04 -63.78
N MET A 846 28.78 45.32 -63.63
CA MET A 846 27.82 46.40 -63.45
C MET A 846 26.92 46.54 -64.67
N ASN A 847 27.48 46.44 -65.88
CA ASN A 847 26.69 46.44 -67.12
C ASN A 847 25.73 45.24 -67.18
N MET A 848 26.18 44.02 -66.84
CA MET A 848 25.33 42.82 -66.83
C MET A 848 24.22 42.89 -65.77
N GLN A 849 24.49 43.46 -64.59
CA GLN A 849 23.47 43.67 -63.56
C GLN A 849 22.44 44.72 -63.97
N VAL A 850 22.87 45.81 -64.61
CA VAL A 850 21.96 46.83 -65.16
C VAL A 850 21.16 46.26 -66.33
N GLN A 851 21.78 45.46 -67.20
CA GLN A 851 21.11 44.79 -68.32
C GLN A 851 20.08 43.78 -67.83
N ARG A 852 20.39 42.99 -66.79
CA ARG A 852 19.42 42.09 -66.13
C ARG A 852 18.26 42.85 -65.50
N LEU A 853 18.51 44.02 -64.90
CA LEU A 853 17.45 44.90 -64.39
C LEU A 853 16.60 45.51 -65.52
N ALA A 854 17.21 45.81 -66.67
CA ALA A 854 16.56 46.41 -67.84
C ALA A 854 15.77 45.40 -68.70
N GLU A 855 16.24 44.16 -68.82
CA GLU A 855 15.56 43.04 -69.49
C GLU A 855 14.35 42.52 -68.69
N GLY A 856 14.19 43.02 -67.45
CA GLY A 856 13.00 42.91 -66.63
C GLY A 856 13.23 42.08 -65.38
N LEU A 857 12.69 42.58 -64.26
CA LEU A 857 12.40 41.76 -63.09
C LEU A 857 11.67 40.47 -63.53
N GLY A 858 12.40 39.36 -63.53
CA GLY A 858 11.81 38.01 -63.55
C GLY A 858 11.19 37.58 -64.88
N LYS A 859 11.99 37.41 -65.94
CA LYS A 859 11.70 36.31 -66.89
C LYS A 859 12.08 34.98 -66.25
N GLY A 860 11.22 34.55 -65.31
CA GLY A 860 10.78 33.18 -65.02
C GLY A 860 11.76 32.01 -64.84
N LEU A 861 13.08 32.21 -64.85
CA LEU A 861 14.02 31.12 -64.63
C LEU A 861 14.29 30.99 -63.13
N SER A 862 14.14 29.78 -62.59
CA SER A 862 14.66 29.47 -61.25
C SER A 862 16.19 29.60 -61.24
N ALA A 863 16.79 29.83 -60.08
CA ALA A 863 18.25 29.87 -59.95
C ALA A 863 18.93 28.59 -60.47
N GLU A 864 18.23 27.45 -60.39
CA GLU A 864 18.65 26.17 -60.96
C GLU A 864 18.60 26.18 -62.51
N GLN A 865 17.52 26.70 -63.10
CA GLN A 865 17.40 26.81 -64.56
C GLN A 865 18.41 27.81 -65.15
N GLU A 866 18.64 28.93 -64.47
CA GLU A 866 19.64 29.93 -64.88
C GLU A 866 21.06 29.33 -64.82
N ARG A 867 21.36 28.57 -63.75
CA ARG A 867 22.62 27.84 -63.61
C ARG A 867 22.82 26.82 -64.73
N ALA A 868 21.78 26.05 -65.04
CA ALA A 868 21.84 25.07 -66.12
C ALA A 868 22.14 25.73 -67.47
N GLN A 869 21.48 26.85 -67.78
CA GLN A 869 21.74 27.63 -69.00
C GLN A 869 23.16 28.19 -69.06
N LEU A 870 23.70 28.68 -67.94
CA LEU A 870 25.07 29.20 -67.91
C LEU A 870 26.10 28.10 -68.18
N ILE A 871 25.87 26.88 -67.70
CA ILE A 871 26.75 25.73 -67.98
C ILE A 871 26.60 25.28 -69.43
N GLU A 872 25.39 25.23 -69.98
CA GLU A 872 25.18 24.89 -71.40
C GLU A 872 25.91 25.88 -72.32
N ARG A 873 25.84 27.17 -71.99
CA ARG A 873 26.61 28.22 -72.70
C ARG A 873 28.10 28.09 -72.47
N TRP A 874 28.52 27.69 -71.27
CA TRP A 874 29.92 27.41 -70.95
C TRP A 874 30.51 26.30 -71.83
N LEU A 875 29.73 25.25 -72.09
CA LEU A 875 30.12 24.16 -73.02
C LEU A 875 30.35 24.65 -74.47
N ASN A 876 29.89 25.85 -74.82
CA ASN A 876 30.09 26.50 -76.12
C ASN A 876 31.17 27.61 -76.09
N SER A 877 31.98 27.67 -75.03
CA SER A 877 33.03 28.67 -74.83
C SER A 877 34.43 28.03 -74.81
N LYS A 878 35.47 28.80 -75.12
CA LYS A 878 36.87 28.41 -74.94
C LYS A 878 37.48 29.20 -73.78
N ALA A 879 37.66 28.54 -72.64
CA ALA A 879 38.13 29.18 -71.41
C ALA A 879 39.61 28.93 -71.13
N THR A 880 40.22 29.80 -70.34
CA THR A 880 41.51 29.51 -69.68
C THR A 880 41.29 28.72 -68.39
N ALA A 881 42.34 28.06 -67.88
CA ALA A 881 42.27 27.36 -66.59
C ALA A 881 41.85 28.30 -65.42
N GLU A 882 42.26 29.57 -65.48
CA GLU A 882 41.87 30.58 -64.50
C GLU A 882 40.37 30.92 -64.58
N GLN A 883 39.84 31.07 -65.80
CA GLN A 883 38.41 31.29 -66.01
C GLN A 883 37.57 30.08 -65.59
N LEU A 884 38.01 28.85 -65.90
CA LEU A 884 37.33 27.64 -65.42
C LEU A 884 37.28 27.59 -63.90
N ASN A 885 38.40 27.85 -63.22
CA ASN A 885 38.43 27.81 -61.76
C ASN A 885 37.49 28.87 -61.14
N ARG A 886 37.44 30.07 -61.73
CA ARG A 886 36.46 31.11 -61.33
C ARG A 886 35.02 30.64 -61.53
N PHE A 887 34.71 30.07 -62.69
CA PHE A 887 33.37 29.58 -63.01
C PHE A 887 32.94 28.43 -62.07
N ILE A 888 33.82 27.47 -61.80
CA ILE A 888 33.58 26.35 -60.88
C ILE A 888 33.42 26.85 -59.44
N THR A 889 34.25 27.80 -59.00
CA THR A 889 34.14 28.38 -57.65
C THR A 889 32.78 29.05 -57.45
N ALA A 890 32.31 29.79 -58.46
CA ALA A 890 30.97 30.37 -58.44
C ALA A 890 29.87 29.30 -58.53
N LEU A 891 30.04 28.29 -59.39
CA LEU A 891 29.11 27.18 -59.55
C LEU A 891 28.94 26.35 -58.27
N ASN A 892 30.01 26.08 -57.52
CA ASN A 892 29.98 25.37 -56.24
C ASN A 892 29.21 26.14 -55.16
N LYS A 893 29.43 27.46 -55.09
CA LYS A 893 28.68 28.29 -54.16
C LYS A 893 27.22 28.42 -54.57
N ALA A 894 26.93 28.47 -55.87
CA ALA A 894 25.57 28.38 -56.36
C ALA A 894 24.95 27.01 -56.01
N ALA A 895 25.68 25.89 -56.16
CA ALA A 895 25.24 24.52 -55.82
C ALA A 895 24.75 24.31 -54.39
N THR A 896 25.16 25.18 -53.47
CA THR A 896 24.84 25.14 -52.04
C THR A 896 23.83 26.21 -51.59
N LEU A 897 23.42 27.10 -52.50
CA LEU A 897 22.39 28.13 -52.36
C LEU A 897 21.08 27.67 -53.00
#